data_AF-A0A9N9S3S0-F1
#
_entry.id   AF-A0A9N9S3S0-F1
#
_cell.length_a   1.000
_cell.length_b   1.000
_cell.length_c   1.000
_cell.angle_alpha   90.00
_cell.angle_beta   90.00
_cell.angle_gamma   90.00
#
_symmetry.space_group_name_H-M   'P 1'
#
loop_
_entity.id
_entity.type
_entity.pdbx_description
1 polymer ?
#
loop_
_entity_poly.entity_id
_entity_poly.type
_entity_poly.pdbx_seq_one_letter_code
_entity_poly.pdbx_strand_id
1 'polypeptide(L)'
;MEFIPQTCAATSIGTANSLFGLLFQTLLAAHCAISPADKWPKDYAQTALKDGLPEYDFIIVGAGSAGSVLANRLTENKDWKVPASYYLMQKTQYDWQYYMEKTDKACLGMPDGCYWPRGKLMGGTSSINAMLYTRGNRADYDEWEELGNKGWNFRDLLKFFKKSENNTVAKEDQEWAAMHGDKGPMHVDYFFSFDPIKDMMTNAAGDINLEFTMDPNGETQMGYSILQGTVKKGIRQSAATSFILPIADRKNLHIIKNAQVTKVLLNNRGLAEGVQFIVNGKKLKAKATYETILSAGAIGSPQILLNSGIGPKEHLKKVGVSVNKDVQGVGKNLQDHPVVFVPIKLHAKWARLMTDADKVDDTYHFLQHGVGSTSHIGVTDLTFFLNTRNASADIPDIQLQFFQYRRGEESRLRKTLKNYGYDDEINQSILSGISRSELMMVMVRLLKPKSTGKIELRSKDPLEKPLIYGNYLENNEDVETLIRGISMVKRLMNAKTSKEHQCFFIKVNITGCAHIEFDEPGYWECYIRHMTNTGYHPSGTVKMGPKSDKDAVVDDQLKVRGIKGLRVIDASIMPKIIRGNLHAPTVMIVWNTSTTWNNFAEKSEKASKAYGKGCYWPSGKTLGGSSAVNAMLYVRGNRKDHDSWDIDDWCYESVLPYYKKSETNKQEWLFELTGDRFHNNDGPLSVDGFSSIETIKTVAFEGVFELGYIELMDINAEENIGFVQSQGTLKDGERHSTAKAFLIPAKDRENLHIIKNAFVTSLVMEDKHVKGINFDVNGQHLQAFATKEVILSAGSVSSPKILMLSGIGRAEELEKFNIPVIQNLPVGQNLQDHVMNMFFLLYHESKARDQTPQDISDMLFSFYRHRVGKLTGTGCSDMIGFINTLDKEAKYPDIQYLFMCFYKNMIGIEQILSNFGYGDEYLAELFKINKKTPILKIGNVLLNPKSRGSVNLRSTNPYDAPIINAGYLENEEDLETLLRGLKELRRLLDTNTFKDHEVKEVRFNMPECDVHEFASDDYLKCYITYFSTTLYHPVGTCKMGNYNDPSTVVDPSLKVKGIKGLRVIDASIMPKIPSANTNAATIMIAEKGADIIKSDWNWIENEIEE
;
A
#
# COMPACT_ATOMS: atom_id res chain seq x y z
N MET A 1 -10.29 47.85 -19.97
CA MET A 1 -10.04 49.26 -20.32
C MET A 1 -10.16 49.36 -21.82
N GLU A 2 -10.77 50.43 -22.31
CA GLU A 2 -10.85 50.75 -23.74
C GLU A 2 -9.68 51.65 -24.17
N PHE A 3 -9.62 51.98 -25.46
CA PHE A 3 -8.80 53.02 -26.10
C PHE A 3 -7.26 52.92 -26.01
N ILE A 4 -6.67 52.32 -27.05
CA ILE A 4 -5.67 52.99 -27.88
C ILE A 4 -6.13 52.84 -29.36
N PRO A 5 -6.14 53.91 -30.18
CA PRO A 5 -6.65 53.86 -31.55
C PRO A 5 -5.65 53.31 -32.58
N GLN A 6 -6.16 52.99 -33.77
CA GLN A 6 -5.39 52.44 -34.90
C GLN A 6 -4.42 53.45 -35.53
N THR A 7 -3.25 52.96 -35.95
CA THR A 7 -2.57 53.38 -37.19
C THR A 7 -2.07 52.14 -37.95
N CYS A 8 -1.76 52.29 -39.24
CA CYS A 8 -1.80 51.20 -40.20
C CYS A 8 -0.69 50.14 -40.07
N ALA A 9 -1.01 48.92 -40.50
CA ALA A 9 -0.07 47.81 -40.57
C ALA A 9 0.99 47.99 -41.68
N ALA A 10 2.23 47.62 -41.37
CA ALA A 10 3.19 47.19 -42.39
C ALA A 10 3.04 45.67 -42.57
N THR A 11 2.55 45.24 -43.75
CA THR A 11 2.39 43.82 -44.10
C THR A 11 3.74 43.17 -44.40
N SER A 12 4.52 42.88 -43.36
CA SER A 12 5.70 42.03 -43.44
C SER A 12 5.28 40.57 -43.67
N ILE A 13 4.98 40.25 -44.93
CA ILE A 13 4.72 38.88 -45.41
C ILE A 13 6.08 38.21 -45.62
N GLY A 14 6.45 37.34 -44.69
CA GLY A 14 7.71 36.59 -44.75
C GLY A 14 7.68 35.39 -43.81
N THR A 15 8.47 34.37 -44.13
CA THR A 15 8.56 33.11 -43.36
C THR A 15 8.89 33.34 -41.89
N ALA A 16 9.66 34.39 -41.56
CA ALA A 16 9.94 34.78 -40.18
C ALA A 16 8.68 35.16 -39.38
N ASN A 17 7.68 35.82 -39.99
CA ASN A 17 6.45 36.21 -39.31
C ASN A 17 5.43 35.05 -39.22
N SER A 18 5.37 34.16 -40.21
CA SER A 18 4.59 32.94 -40.07
C SER A 18 5.25 31.95 -39.09
N LEU A 19 6.59 31.86 -39.03
CA LEU A 19 7.30 31.12 -37.99
C LEU A 19 7.14 31.75 -36.61
N PHE A 20 7.22 33.08 -36.46
CA PHE A 20 6.97 33.76 -35.19
C PHE A 20 5.51 33.62 -34.75
N GLY A 21 4.55 33.73 -35.68
CA GLY A 21 3.13 33.51 -35.42
C GLY A 21 2.83 32.05 -35.03
N LEU A 22 3.43 31.08 -35.71
CA LEU A 22 3.32 29.66 -35.39
C LEU A 22 4.00 29.33 -34.05
N LEU A 23 5.18 29.92 -33.77
CA LEU A 23 5.88 29.79 -32.48
C LEU A 23 5.07 30.42 -31.36
N PHE A 24 4.50 31.61 -31.55
CA PHE A 24 3.68 32.30 -30.55
C PHE A 24 2.36 31.58 -30.30
N GLN A 25 1.69 31.05 -31.34
CA GLN A 25 0.53 30.16 -31.17
C GLN A 25 0.92 28.81 -30.54
N THR A 26 2.08 28.25 -30.86
CA THR A 26 2.58 27.00 -30.23
C THR A 26 2.92 27.23 -28.77
N LEU A 27 3.51 28.38 -28.41
CA LEU A 27 3.78 28.77 -27.02
C LEU A 27 2.48 29.05 -26.25
N LEU A 28 1.48 29.71 -26.86
CA LEU A 28 0.14 29.88 -26.25
C LEU A 28 -0.57 28.53 -26.08
N ALA A 29 -0.56 27.67 -27.10
CA ALA A 29 -1.16 26.34 -27.06
C ALA A 29 -0.47 25.45 -26.02
N ALA A 30 0.86 25.48 -25.93
CA ALA A 30 1.64 24.79 -24.91
C ALA A 30 1.34 25.33 -23.50
N HIS A 31 1.28 26.65 -23.33
CA HIS A 31 0.95 27.29 -22.05
C HIS A 31 -0.44 26.86 -21.57
N CYS A 32 -1.42 26.78 -22.47
CA CYS A 32 -2.74 26.22 -22.19
C CYS A 32 -2.73 24.70 -21.98
N ALA A 33 -1.90 23.94 -22.70
CA ALA A 33 -1.85 22.47 -22.61
C ALA A 33 -1.21 21.96 -21.30
N ILE A 34 -0.28 22.72 -20.71
CA ILE A 34 0.50 22.33 -19.53
C ILE A 34 -0.38 22.00 -18.30
N SER A 35 -1.49 22.72 -18.08
CA SER A 35 -2.61 22.28 -17.22
C SER A 35 -3.77 23.30 -17.28
N PRO A 36 -4.75 23.14 -18.20
CA PRO A 36 -5.86 24.08 -18.29
C PRO A 36 -6.85 23.91 -17.11
N ALA A 37 -7.58 24.98 -16.80
CA ALA A 37 -8.32 25.14 -15.53
C ALA A 37 -9.62 24.31 -15.43
N ASP A 38 -10.17 23.92 -16.58
CA ASP A 38 -11.26 22.94 -16.73
C ASP A 38 -10.91 21.58 -16.11
N LYS A 39 -9.62 21.22 -16.10
CA LYS A 39 -9.17 19.90 -15.65
C LYS A 39 -8.93 19.79 -14.16
N TRP A 40 -9.38 20.75 -13.35
CA TRP A 40 -9.18 20.73 -11.90
C TRP A 40 -10.50 20.54 -11.16
N PRO A 41 -10.49 19.89 -9.98
CA PRO A 41 -11.68 19.74 -9.16
C PRO A 41 -12.25 21.12 -8.82
N LYS A 42 -13.58 21.21 -8.96
CA LYS A 42 -14.39 22.40 -8.69
C LYS A 42 -14.05 22.97 -7.32
N ASP A 43 -13.90 24.28 -7.23
CA ASP A 43 -13.61 24.92 -5.94
C ASP A 43 -14.88 25.10 -5.10
N TYR A 44 -15.00 24.31 -4.03
CA TYR A 44 -16.15 24.38 -3.14
C TYR A 44 -16.10 25.57 -2.17
N ALA A 45 -15.02 26.38 -2.16
CA ALA A 45 -14.88 27.52 -1.27
C ALA A 45 -16.05 28.53 -1.35
N GLN A 46 -16.58 28.83 -2.54
CA GLN A 46 -17.69 29.77 -2.67
C GLN A 46 -19.03 29.20 -2.19
N THR A 47 -19.29 27.91 -2.42
CA THR A 47 -20.46 27.21 -1.85
C THR A 47 -20.36 27.19 -0.32
N ALA A 48 -19.20 26.85 0.23
CA ALA A 48 -18.94 26.84 1.68
C ALA A 48 -19.15 28.20 2.36
N LEU A 49 -18.89 29.31 1.64
CA LEU A 49 -19.03 30.68 2.13
C LEU A 49 -20.45 31.26 2.04
N LYS A 50 -21.35 30.60 1.30
CA LYS A 50 -22.73 31.00 1.04
C LYS A 50 -23.75 30.09 1.72
N ASP A 51 -23.61 28.78 1.53
CA ASP A 51 -24.61 27.76 1.84
C ASP A 51 -24.22 26.88 3.05
N GLY A 52 -22.99 27.04 3.57
CA GLY A 52 -22.44 26.21 4.64
C GLY A 52 -21.77 24.93 4.12
N LEU A 53 -21.54 23.96 5.02
CA LEU A 53 -20.89 22.69 4.73
C LEU A 53 -21.69 21.52 5.31
N PRO A 54 -21.98 20.47 4.54
CA PRO A 54 -22.54 19.23 5.07
C PRO A 54 -21.49 18.46 5.89
N GLU A 55 -21.94 17.40 6.58
CA GLU A 55 -21.05 16.47 7.28
C GLU A 55 -20.38 15.49 6.28
N TYR A 56 -19.18 15.02 6.59
CA TYR A 56 -18.37 14.19 5.68
C TYR A 56 -17.86 12.92 6.38
N ASP A 57 -17.79 11.78 5.65
CA ASP A 57 -17.22 10.54 6.19
C ASP A 57 -15.79 10.74 6.75
N PHE A 58 -14.94 11.41 5.96
CA PHE A 58 -13.52 11.60 6.24
C PHE A 58 -13.10 13.05 5.96
N ILE A 59 -12.26 13.62 6.81
CA ILE A 59 -11.60 14.91 6.55
C ILE A 59 -10.09 14.70 6.48
N ILE A 60 -9.52 15.01 5.32
CA ILE A 60 -8.07 14.98 5.07
C ILE A 60 -7.53 16.40 5.17
N VAL A 61 -6.66 16.64 6.16
CA VAL A 61 -6.10 17.96 6.43
C VAL A 61 -4.79 18.14 5.67
N GLY A 62 -4.89 18.87 4.56
CA GLY A 62 -3.76 19.21 3.70
C GLY A 62 -3.61 18.21 2.55
N ALA A 63 -3.80 18.69 1.31
CA ALA A 63 -3.55 17.93 0.09
C ALA A 63 -2.04 17.84 -0.22
N GLY A 64 -1.21 17.48 0.76
CA GLY A 64 0.22 17.18 0.60
C GLY A 64 0.46 15.82 -0.06
N SER A 65 1.70 15.33 -0.09
CA SER A 65 2.02 14.03 -0.71
C SER A 65 1.15 12.89 -0.18
N ALA A 66 1.12 12.70 1.14
CA ALA A 66 0.30 11.67 1.76
C ALA A 66 -1.21 11.96 1.63
N GLY A 67 -1.64 13.21 1.87
CA GLY A 67 -3.04 13.63 1.74
C GLY A 67 -3.62 13.43 0.34
N SER A 68 -2.80 13.58 -0.72
CA SER A 68 -3.18 13.27 -2.09
C SER A 68 -3.41 11.77 -2.34
N VAL A 69 -2.59 10.90 -1.76
CA VAL A 69 -2.76 9.44 -1.85
C VAL A 69 -3.98 8.99 -1.05
N LEU A 70 -4.18 9.55 0.14
CA LEU A 70 -5.38 9.31 0.96
C LEU A 70 -6.65 9.74 0.23
N ALA A 71 -6.66 10.92 -0.41
CA ALA A 71 -7.80 11.37 -1.20
C ALA A 71 -8.11 10.39 -2.35
N ASN A 72 -7.09 9.84 -3.01
CA ASN A 72 -7.23 8.84 -4.06
C ASN A 72 -7.88 7.55 -3.57
N ARG A 73 -7.42 7.02 -2.43
CA ARG A 73 -7.88 5.71 -1.93
C ARG A 73 -9.18 5.77 -1.11
N LEU A 74 -9.50 6.90 -0.48
CA LEU A 74 -10.77 7.08 0.23
C LEU A 74 -11.97 7.40 -0.68
N THR A 75 -11.77 7.65 -1.99
CA THR A 75 -12.88 8.09 -2.90
C THR A 75 -13.06 7.28 -4.20
N GLU A 76 -12.15 6.37 -4.53
CA GLU A 76 -12.00 5.44 -5.69
C GLU A 76 -12.72 5.56 -7.09
N ASN A 77 -13.57 6.55 -7.48
CA ASN A 77 -14.14 6.65 -8.85
C ASN A 77 -14.55 8.07 -9.41
N LYS A 78 -13.85 8.90 -10.23
CA LYS A 78 -12.49 9.11 -10.86
C LYS A 78 -12.33 10.64 -11.27
N ASP A 79 -11.26 11.03 -11.98
CA ASP A 79 -11.11 12.12 -13.00
C ASP A 79 -10.57 13.60 -12.74
N TRP A 80 -9.24 13.88 -12.89
CA TRP A 80 -8.49 15.08 -13.51
C TRP A 80 -7.45 16.00 -12.71
N LYS A 81 -6.62 16.84 -13.42
CA LYS A 81 -5.10 17.09 -13.52
C LYS A 81 -4.38 18.34 -12.86
N VAL A 82 -3.01 18.48 -12.97
CA VAL A 82 -2.06 19.51 -12.34
C VAL A 82 -0.70 19.80 -13.13
N PRO A 83 0.05 20.95 -12.99
CA PRO A 83 1.37 21.27 -13.62
C PRO A 83 2.65 21.27 -12.70
N ALA A 84 3.80 21.87 -13.13
CA ALA A 84 5.12 21.17 -13.04
C ALA A 84 6.45 21.82 -12.49
N SER A 85 6.58 23.04 -11.93
CA SER A 85 7.93 23.69 -11.70
C SER A 85 8.60 23.52 -10.30
N TYR A 86 9.91 23.86 -10.15
CA TYR A 86 10.67 23.89 -8.86
C TYR A 86 11.18 25.28 -8.43
N TYR A 87 12.41 25.69 -8.82
CA TYR A 87 13.10 26.89 -8.28
C TYR A 87 12.33 28.21 -8.43
N LEU A 88 11.46 28.31 -9.44
CA LEU A 88 10.62 29.48 -9.67
C LEU A 88 9.50 29.64 -8.63
N MET A 89 9.20 28.59 -7.86
CA MET A 89 8.08 28.51 -6.92
C MET A 89 8.49 28.83 -5.47
N GLN A 90 9.78 28.71 -5.12
CA GLN A 90 10.30 29.12 -3.81
C GLN A 90 10.17 30.63 -3.61
N LYS A 91 9.93 31.08 -2.37
CA LYS A 91 9.69 32.50 -2.03
C LYS A 91 8.51 33.14 -2.81
N THR A 92 7.55 32.34 -3.28
CA THR A 92 6.28 32.79 -3.90
C THR A 92 5.06 32.47 -3.02
N GLN A 93 3.85 32.80 -3.49
CA GLN A 93 2.59 32.44 -2.83
C GLN A 93 2.35 30.91 -2.72
N TYR A 94 3.03 30.10 -3.54
CA TYR A 94 2.95 28.64 -3.53
C TYR A 94 3.89 27.98 -2.52
N ASP A 95 4.49 28.80 -1.65
CA ASP A 95 5.42 28.39 -0.60
C ASP A 95 4.93 28.94 0.76
N TRP A 96 5.09 28.17 1.83
CA TRP A 96 4.88 28.66 3.19
C TRP A 96 5.99 29.59 3.68
N GLN A 97 7.18 29.50 3.08
CA GLN A 97 8.34 30.35 3.35
C GLN A 97 8.73 30.33 4.84
N TYR A 98 8.91 29.15 5.42
CA TYR A 98 9.37 29.06 6.81
C TYR A 98 10.86 29.44 6.90
N TYR A 99 11.29 29.81 8.10
CA TYR A 99 12.69 30.02 8.47
C TYR A 99 12.94 29.29 9.79
N MET A 100 14.15 28.76 9.96
CA MET A 100 14.63 28.29 11.26
C MET A 100 14.92 29.48 12.19
N GLU A 101 14.68 29.29 13.48
CA GLU A 101 15.27 30.14 14.52
C GLU A 101 16.80 30.05 14.48
N LYS A 102 17.50 31.16 14.73
CA LYS A 102 18.95 31.27 14.58
C LYS A 102 19.71 30.51 15.71
N THR A 103 20.91 30.05 15.38
CA THR A 103 21.85 29.40 16.32
C THR A 103 23.26 29.98 16.12
N ASP A 104 24.19 29.68 17.02
CA ASP A 104 25.63 29.92 16.83
C ASP A 104 26.36 28.74 16.15
N LYS A 105 25.65 27.64 15.82
CA LYS A 105 26.24 26.39 15.31
C LYS A 105 26.16 26.20 13.79
N ALA A 106 25.11 26.73 13.15
CA ALA A 106 24.82 26.45 11.75
C ALA A 106 24.03 27.58 11.06
N CYS A 107 24.06 27.58 9.72
CA CYS A 107 23.45 28.57 8.83
C CYS A 107 23.97 30.00 9.04
N LEU A 108 25.21 30.15 9.54
CA LEU A 108 25.74 31.46 9.99
C LEU A 108 25.90 32.49 8.86
N GLY A 109 26.05 32.04 7.61
CA GLY A 109 26.08 32.90 6.43
C GLY A 109 24.69 33.34 5.92
N MET A 110 23.62 33.13 6.69
CA MET A 110 22.24 33.47 6.30
C MET A 110 21.64 34.54 7.22
N PRO A 111 21.54 35.81 6.78
CA PRO A 111 21.08 36.93 7.63
C PRO A 111 19.70 36.74 8.26
N ASP A 112 18.80 35.98 7.63
CA ASP A 112 17.44 35.69 8.12
C ASP A 112 17.32 34.33 8.83
N GLY A 113 18.41 33.56 8.93
CA GLY A 113 18.39 32.14 9.36
C GLY A 113 18.07 31.18 8.21
N CYS A 114 18.15 29.87 8.49
CA CYS A 114 18.01 28.83 7.46
C CYS A 114 16.61 28.81 6.82
N TYR A 115 16.56 28.99 5.49
CA TYR A 115 15.30 29.08 4.76
C TYR A 115 14.67 27.71 4.47
N TRP A 116 13.43 27.50 4.91
CA TRP A 116 12.68 26.23 4.85
C TRP A 116 11.45 26.34 3.93
N PRO A 117 11.62 26.21 2.60
CA PRO A 117 10.51 26.21 1.63
C PRO A 117 9.65 24.94 1.78
N ARG A 118 8.31 25.09 1.83
CA ARG A 118 7.31 23.99 1.86
C ARG A 118 6.15 24.31 0.92
N GLY A 119 5.65 23.31 0.19
CA GLY A 119 4.61 23.54 -0.81
C GLY A 119 3.26 23.95 -0.22
N LYS A 120 2.77 25.13 -0.62
CA LYS A 120 1.46 25.70 -0.30
C LYS A 120 0.52 25.63 -1.52
N LEU A 121 0.34 24.41 -2.02
CA LEU A 121 -0.46 24.09 -3.21
C LEU A 121 -0.90 22.62 -3.19
N MET A 122 -1.76 22.22 -4.12
CA MET A 122 -2.18 20.82 -4.27
C MET A 122 -0.98 19.93 -4.61
N GLY A 123 -0.83 18.82 -3.88
CA GLY A 123 0.34 17.93 -3.87
C GLY A 123 1.38 18.34 -2.82
N GLY A 124 1.20 19.49 -2.17
CA GLY A 124 2.14 20.07 -1.21
C GLY A 124 3.55 20.18 -1.79
N THR A 125 4.55 19.81 -0.99
CA THR A 125 5.96 19.89 -1.41
C THR A 125 6.27 19.08 -2.67
N SER A 126 5.55 18.00 -3.01
CA SER A 126 5.83 17.25 -4.26
C SER A 126 5.60 18.06 -5.55
N SER A 127 4.69 19.04 -5.50
CA SER A 127 4.46 19.97 -6.62
C SER A 127 5.54 21.05 -6.71
N ILE A 128 6.41 21.17 -5.70
CA ILE A 128 7.58 22.07 -5.66
C ILE A 128 8.82 21.37 -5.04
N ASN A 129 9.08 20.11 -5.38
CA ASN A 129 10.28 19.38 -4.95
C ASN A 129 11.30 19.27 -6.10
N ALA A 130 12.47 18.74 -5.78
CA ALA A 130 13.52 18.42 -6.74
C ALA A 130 13.21 17.19 -7.65
N MET A 131 12.01 16.59 -7.57
CA MET A 131 11.54 15.39 -8.29
C MET A 131 12.32 14.08 -8.04
N LEU A 132 13.49 14.13 -7.41
CA LEU A 132 14.36 12.99 -7.12
C LEU A 132 13.60 11.80 -6.50
N TYR A 133 13.74 10.62 -7.08
CA TYR A 133 13.13 9.38 -6.60
C TYR A 133 14.16 8.49 -5.91
N THR A 134 14.18 8.52 -4.58
CA THR A 134 14.89 7.53 -3.77
C THR A 134 14.00 6.99 -2.64
N ARG A 135 14.19 5.72 -2.28
CA ARG A 135 13.45 5.02 -1.20
C ARG A 135 14.13 5.09 0.15
N GLY A 136 15.44 5.36 0.19
CA GLY A 136 16.29 5.22 1.38
C GLY A 136 16.83 3.81 1.55
N ASN A 137 17.74 3.62 2.50
CA ASN A 137 18.39 2.33 2.75
C ASN A 137 17.45 1.40 3.53
N ARG A 138 17.51 0.08 3.24
CA ARG A 138 16.70 -0.94 3.94
C ARG A 138 16.85 -0.89 5.47
N ALA A 139 18.06 -0.66 5.96
CA ALA A 139 18.36 -0.63 7.40
C ALA A 139 17.65 0.52 8.14
N ASP A 140 17.19 1.58 7.45
CA ASP A 140 16.41 2.63 8.08
C ASP A 140 14.99 2.18 8.48
N TYR A 141 14.42 1.23 7.75
CA TYR A 141 13.10 0.65 8.02
C TYR A 141 13.20 -0.50 9.00
N ASP A 142 14.27 -1.29 8.91
CA ASP A 142 14.56 -2.35 9.86
C ASP A 142 14.81 -1.72 11.27
N GLU A 143 15.50 -0.56 11.36
CA GLU A 143 15.59 0.28 12.58
C GLU A 143 14.20 0.72 13.10
N TRP A 144 13.21 0.98 12.23
CA TRP A 144 11.87 1.36 12.68
C TRP A 144 11.15 0.19 13.38
N GLU A 145 11.34 -1.05 12.92
CA GLU A 145 10.79 -2.23 13.59
C GLU A 145 11.55 -2.58 14.87
N GLU A 146 12.88 -2.43 14.90
CA GLU A 146 13.70 -2.56 16.12
C GLU A 146 13.26 -1.56 17.21
N LEU A 147 12.88 -0.34 16.82
CA LEU A 147 12.27 0.66 17.71
C LEU A 147 10.84 0.29 18.18
N GLY A 148 10.34 -0.89 17.82
CA GLY A 148 9.09 -1.48 18.29
C GLY A 148 7.88 -1.30 17.37
N ASN A 149 8.05 -0.76 16.16
CA ASN A 149 6.97 -0.55 15.19
C ASN A 149 6.83 -1.77 14.27
N LYS A 150 6.12 -2.80 14.75
CA LYS A 150 5.94 -4.06 14.01
C LYS A 150 5.28 -3.84 12.65
N GLY A 151 5.77 -4.52 11.61
CA GLY A 151 5.30 -4.39 10.22
C GLY A 151 5.82 -3.15 9.50
N TRP A 152 6.87 -2.50 10.02
CA TRP A 152 7.55 -1.35 9.38
C TRP A 152 8.99 -1.65 8.93
N ASN A 153 9.42 -2.92 8.93
CA ASN A 153 10.68 -3.37 8.30
C ASN A 153 10.66 -3.24 6.77
N PHE A 154 11.82 -3.24 6.11
CA PHE A 154 11.91 -2.98 4.67
C PHE A 154 11.17 -4.01 3.81
N ARG A 155 11.30 -5.31 4.12
CA ARG A 155 10.61 -6.40 3.37
C ARG A 155 9.10 -6.20 3.39
N ASP A 156 8.54 -5.93 4.57
CA ASP A 156 7.10 -5.79 4.74
C ASP A 156 6.59 -4.47 4.13
N LEU A 157 7.46 -3.47 3.89
CA LEU A 157 7.14 -2.22 3.22
C LEU A 157 7.41 -2.19 1.70
N LEU A 158 8.29 -3.05 1.16
CA LEU A 158 8.68 -3.07 -0.25
C LEU A 158 7.47 -3.16 -1.20
N LYS A 159 6.49 -3.99 -0.86
CA LYS A 159 5.21 -4.12 -1.59
C LYS A 159 4.46 -2.79 -1.75
N PHE A 160 4.61 -1.87 -0.81
CA PHE A 160 3.94 -0.56 -0.84
C PHE A 160 4.69 0.47 -1.68
N PHE A 161 6.02 0.38 -1.77
CA PHE A 161 6.78 1.11 -2.80
C PHE A 161 6.34 0.64 -4.18
N LYS A 162 6.44 -0.68 -4.48
CA LYS A 162 6.01 -1.30 -5.75
C LYS A 162 4.54 -0.98 -6.12
N LYS A 163 3.63 -0.90 -5.14
CA LYS A 163 2.21 -0.53 -5.36
C LYS A 163 2.00 0.95 -5.69
N SER A 164 2.93 1.82 -5.31
CA SER A 164 2.81 3.28 -5.50
C SER A 164 3.34 3.77 -6.84
N GLU A 165 4.35 3.08 -7.38
CA GLU A 165 5.19 3.54 -8.49
C GLU A 165 4.90 2.80 -9.81
N ASN A 166 5.18 3.46 -10.92
CA ASN A 166 5.23 2.93 -12.27
C ASN A 166 6.57 3.36 -12.85
N ASN A 167 7.58 2.56 -12.55
CA ASN A 167 8.94 2.73 -13.02
C ASN A 167 9.01 2.26 -14.47
N THR A 168 9.35 3.16 -15.39
CA THR A 168 9.52 2.86 -16.82
C THR A 168 10.77 2.03 -17.07
N VAL A 169 11.87 2.35 -16.37
CA VAL A 169 13.16 1.65 -16.49
C VAL A 169 13.01 0.16 -16.16
N ALA A 170 12.26 -0.16 -15.11
CA ALA A 170 12.00 -1.53 -14.67
C ALA A 170 11.05 -2.35 -15.59
N LYS A 171 10.61 -1.78 -16.72
CA LYS A 171 9.91 -2.51 -17.79
C LYS A 171 10.84 -3.02 -18.87
N GLU A 172 12.04 -2.43 -18.96
CA GLU A 172 13.05 -2.71 -19.96
C GLU A 172 14.16 -3.62 -19.40
N ASP A 173 14.22 -3.79 -18.07
CA ASP A 173 15.19 -4.61 -17.35
C ASP A 173 14.52 -5.60 -16.36
N GLN A 174 14.84 -6.89 -16.48
CA GLN A 174 14.27 -7.98 -15.67
C GLN A 174 14.87 -8.13 -14.26
N GLU A 175 16.00 -7.50 -13.94
CA GLU A 175 16.58 -7.50 -12.60
C GLU A 175 15.89 -6.43 -11.74
N TRP A 176 15.64 -5.26 -12.32
CA TRP A 176 14.92 -4.16 -11.67
C TRP A 176 13.46 -4.52 -11.35
N ALA A 177 12.80 -5.34 -12.16
CA ALA A 177 11.41 -5.77 -11.95
C ALA A 177 11.18 -6.45 -10.58
N ALA A 178 12.21 -7.07 -9.99
CA ALA A 178 12.14 -7.67 -8.65
C ALA A 178 12.05 -6.62 -7.55
N MET A 179 12.71 -5.47 -7.73
CA MET A 179 12.68 -4.38 -6.76
C MET A 179 11.60 -3.34 -7.07
N HIS A 180 11.11 -3.23 -8.30
CA HIS A 180 10.25 -2.12 -8.74
C HIS A 180 8.83 -2.49 -9.20
N GLY A 181 7.93 -1.50 -9.12
CA GLY A 181 6.56 -1.56 -9.59
C GLY A 181 6.37 -0.85 -10.92
N ASP A 182 5.52 -1.42 -11.77
CA ASP A 182 5.35 -1.01 -13.17
C ASP A 182 3.94 -0.42 -13.46
N LYS A 183 3.03 -0.52 -12.48
CA LYS A 183 1.57 -0.28 -12.62
C LYS A 183 0.99 0.75 -11.65
N GLY A 184 1.79 1.31 -10.74
CA GLY A 184 1.34 2.35 -9.82
C GLY A 184 0.99 3.67 -10.51
N PRO A 185 0.28 4.57 -9.82
CA PRO A 185 -0.13 5.85 -10.39
C PRO A 185 1.01 6.88 -10.52
N MET A 186 2.03 6.82 -9.64
CA MET A 186 3.16 7.74 -9.66
C MET A 186 4.22 7.22 -10.64
N HIS A 187 4.42 7.91 -11.76
CA HIS A 187 5.43 7.47 -12.72
C HIS A 187 6.82 7.86 -12.21
N VAL A 188 7.75 6.93 -12.40
CA VAL A 188 9.18 7.07 -12.09
C VAL A 188 9.93 6.74 -13.36
N ASP A 189 10.90 7.57 -13.71
CA ASP A 189 11.57 7.55 -15.01
C ASP A 189 12.96 8.17 -14.85
N TYR A 190 13.83 8.06 -15.85
CA TYR A 190 15.06 8.84 -15.87
C TYR A 190 14.79 10.31 -16.24
N PHE A 191 15.68 11.19 -15.81
CA PHE A 191 15.81 12.51 -16.41
C PHE A 191 16.58 12.36 -17.73
N PHE A 192 16.02 12.85 -18.84
CA PHE A 192 16.62 12.75 -20.17
C PHE A 192 17.32 14.06 -20.56
N SER A 193 18.45 14.33 -19.91
CA SER A 193 19.29 15.51 -20.18
C SER A 193 20.61 15.13 -20.85
N PHE A 194 21.22 16.10 -21.57
CA PHE A 194 22.58 16.00 -22.09
C PHE A 194 23.47 16.98 -21.31
N ASP A 195 24.26 16.44 -20.38
CA ASP A 195 25.13 17.21 -19.49
C ASP A 195 26.58 16.66 -19.54
N PRO A 196 27.54 17.40 -20.14
CA PRO A 196 28.94 17.01 -20.15
C PRO A 196 29.58 16.79 -18.77
N ILE A 197 29.01 17.36 -17.69
CA ILE A 197 29.49 17.13 -16.32
C ILE A 197 29.14 15.71 -15.84
N LYS A 198 28.07 15.09 -16.37
CA LYS A 198 27.70 13.68 -16.08
C LYS A 198 28.84 12.73 -16.47
N ASP A 199 29.35 12.87 -17.68
CA ASP A 199 30.41 11.99 -18.21
C ASP A 199 31.74 12.26 -17.50
N MET A 200 32.08 13.55 -17.29
CA MET A 200 33.26 13.96 -16.52
C MET A 200 33.25 13.39 -15.09
N MET A 201 32.12 13.46 -14.39
CA MET A 201 32.00 12.97 -13.01
C MET A 201 31.92 11.45 -12.92
N THR A 202 31.36 10.78 -13.93
CA THR A 202 31.38 9.32 -14.08
C THR A 202 32.81 8.81 -14.21
N ASN A 203 33.59 9.40 -15.12
CA ASN A 203 35.00 9.06 -15.32
C ASN A 203 35.86 9.40 -14.08
N ALA A 204 35.62 10.55 -13.43
CA ALA A 204 36.30 10.92 -12.19
C ALA A 204 35.96 10.02 -10.99
N ALA A 205 34.80 9.36 -10.98
CA ALA A 205 34.44 8.34 -9.99
C ALA A 205 35.20 7.01 -10.26
N GLY A 206 35.27 6.59 -11.53
CA GLY A 206 36.05 5.42 -11.95
C GLY A 206 37.56 5.58 -11.68
N ASP A 207 38.13 6.75 -11.95
CA ASP A 207 39.53 7.11 -11.66
C ASP A 207 39.96 6.90 -10.20
N ILE A 208 39.00 6.91 -9.26
CA ILE A 208 39.25 6.70 -7.83
C ILE A 208 38.67 5.39 -7.30
N ASN A 209 38.22 4.49 -8.17
CA ASN A 209 37.57 3.22 -7.86
C ASN A 209 36.35 3.36 -6.94
N LEU A 210 35.40 4.23 -7.31
CA LEU A 210 34.02 4.14 -6.80
C LEU A 210 33.21 3.19 -7.69
N GLU A 211 32.39 2.35 -7.07
CA GLU A 211 31.52 1.41 -7.79
C GLU A 211 30.29 2.10 -8.37
N PHE A 212 29.85 1.64 -9.54
CA PHE A 212 28.61 2.07 -10.16
C PHE A 212 27.48 1.11 -9.77
N THR A 213 26.43 1.61 -9.10
CA THR A 213 25.16 0.88 -8.98
C THR A 213 24.24 1.34 -10.10
N MET A 214 23.62 0.39 -10.81
CA MET A 214 22.62 0.72 -11.83
C MET A 214 21.37 1.34 -11.18
N ASP A 215 20.95 0.82 -10.03
CA ASP A 215 19.71 1.17 -9.34
C ASP A 215 19.95 1.68 -7.91
N PRO A 216 19.78 3.00 -7.63
CA PRO A 216 19.90 3.55 -6.27
C PRO A 216 18.72 3.18 -5.35
N ASN A 217 17.79 2.33 -5.81
CA ASN A 217 16.62 1.82 -5.09
C ASN A 217 16.56 0.28 -5.04
N GLY A 218 17.64 -0.39 -5.47
CA GLY A 218 17.79 -1.84 -5.59
C GLY A 218 18.29 -2.48 -4.30
N GLU A 219 19.08 -3.56 -4.41
CA GLU A 219 19.59 -4.29 -3.24
C GLU A 219 20.59 -3.48 -2.41
N THR A 220 21.52 -2.80 -3.07
CA THR A 220 22.43 -1.81 -2.45
C THR A 220 22.20 -0.42 -3.01
N GLN A 221 22.32 0.58 -2.13
CA GLN A 221 22.26 1.99 -2.48
C GLN A 221 23.64 2.57 -2.84
N MET A 222 24.72 1.82 -2.58
CA MET A 222 26.09 2.35 -2.47
C MET A 222 26.74 2.73 -3.81
N GLY A 223 27.77 3.58 -3.72
CA GLY A 223 28.60 3.99 -4.86
C GLY A 223 28.06 5.23 -5.56
N TYR A 224 28.01 5.20 -6.88
CA TYR A 224 27.34 6.23 -7.70
C TYR A 224 26.36 5.59 -8.69
N SER A 225 25.28 6.31 -9.02
CA SER A 225 24.22 5.82 -9.91
C SER A 225 23.72 6.91 -10.84
N ILE A 226 23.00 6.51 -11.89
CA ILE A 226 22.06 7.42 -12.58
C ILE A 226 20.86 7.64 -11.66
N LEU A 227 20.35 8.88 -11.61
CA LEU A 227 19.30 9.28 -10.68
C LEU A 227 17.92 9.25 -11.35
N GLN A 228 16.99 8.49 -10.76
CA GLN A 228 15.59 8.48 -11.17
C GLN A 228 14.81 9.69 -10.61
N GLY A 229 13.74 10.07 -11.31
CA GLY A 229 12.83 11.14 -10.92
C GLY A 229 11.37 10.72 -11.00
N THR A 230 10.52 11.32 -10.16
CA THR A 230 9.07 11.29 -10.33
C THR A 230 8.68 12.19 -11.50
N VAL A 231 8.88 11.69 -12.72
CA VAL A 231 8.60 12.38 -13.99
C VAL A 231 7.92 11.42 -14.98
N LYS A 232 7.35 11.97 -16.05
CA LYS A 232 6.77 11.22 -17.16
C LYS A 232 7.01 12.01 -18.44
N LYS A 233 7.86 11.53 -19.34
CA LYS A 233 8.30 12.28 -20.54
C LYS A 233 8.77 13.69 -20.17
N GLY A 234 9.69 13.79 -19.21
CA GLY A 234 10.20 15.06 -18.67
C GLY A 234 9.24 15.89 -17.81
N ILE A 235 7.93 15.55 -17.74
CA ILE A 235 6.94 16.33 -16.98
C ILE A 235 6.81 15.79 -15.55
N ARG A 236 6.96 16.69 -14.56
CA ARG A 236 6.77 16.43 -13.11
C ARG A 236 5.58 15.54 -12.79
N GLN A 237 5.85 14.46 -12.05
CA GLN A 237 4.85 13.70 -11.31
C GLN A 237 4.87 14.09 -9.82
N SER A 238 4.10 15.12 -9.45
CA SER A 238 3.76 15.38 -8.04
C SER A 238 2.73 14.36 -7.55
N ALA A 239 2.52 14.29 -6.24
CA ALA A 239 1.45 13.49 -5.68
C ALA A 239 0.06 14.00 -6.10
N ALA A 240 -0.08 15.27 -6.47
CA ALA A 240 -1.31 15.73 -7.09
C ALA A 240 -1.42 15.30 -8.56
N THR A 241 -0.36 15.27 -9.37
CA THR A 241 -0.43 14.66 -10.72
C THR A 241 -0.46 13.12 -10.73
N SER A 242 -0.12 12.47 -9.62
CA SER A 242 -0.17 11.01 -9.52
C SER A 242 -1.48 10.52 -8.90
N PHE A 243 -1.91 11.12 -7.79
CA PHE A 243 -2.99 10.59 -6.95
C PHE A 243 -4.26 11.43 -6.98
N ILE A 244 -4.19 12.77 -6.90
CA ILE A 244 -5.39 13.62 -7.08
C ILE A 244 -5.80 13.72 -8.57
N LEU A 245 -4.84 13.60 -9.48
CA LEU A 245 -5.07 13.71 -10.92
C LEU A 245 -6.00 12.62 -11.46
N PRO A 246 -5.89 11.33 -11.11
CA PRO A 246 -6.87 10.36 -11.62
C PRO A 246 -8.27 10.45 -11.01
N ILE A 247 -8.62 11.50 -10.22
CA ILE A 247 -9.73 11.43 -9.24
C ILE A 247 -10.64 12.66 -9.05
N ALA A 248 -10.45 13.79 -9.75
CA ALA A 248 -11.09 15.06 -9.40
C ALA A 248 -12.62 15.20 -9.57
N ASP A 249 -13.27 14.64 -10.60
CA ASP A 249 -14.73 14.75 -10.84
C ASP A 249 -15.57 13.78 -9.97
N ARG A 250 -14.93 13.13 -9.00
CA ARG A 250 -15.54 12.34 -7.94
C ARG A 250 -16.59 13.14 -7.20
N LYS A 251 -17.86 12.77 -7.40
CA LYS A 251 -19.01 13.33 -6.65
C LYS A 251 -18.92 13.10 -5.13
N ASN A 252 -18.05 12.20 -4.67
CA ASN A 252 -17.71 11.91 -3.28
C ASN A 252 -16.36 12.51 -2.83
N LEU A 253 -15.71 13.35 -3.64
CA LEU A 253 -14.49 14.08 -3.29
C LEU A 253 -14.77 15.58 -3.25
N HIS A 254 -14.66 16.18 -2.07
CA HIS A 254 -14.77 17.63 -1.91
C HIS A 254 -13.41 18.24 -1.59
N ILE A 255 -12.88 19.04 -2.52
CA ILE A 255 -11.63 19.79 -2.35
C ILE A 255 -11.98 21.27 -2.17
N ILE A 256 -11.68 21.81 -1.00
CA ILE A 256 -11.79 23.23 -0.69
C ILE A 256 -10.39 23.82 -0.81
N LYS A 257 -10.16 24.67 -1.83
CA LYS A 257 -8.85 25.33 -2.01
C LYS A 257 -8.76 26.54 -1.08
N ASN A 258 -7.54 27.00 -0.80
CA ASN A 258 -7.25 28.13 0.09
C ASN A 258 -7.79 27.98 1.53
N ALA A 259 -8.06 26.74 1.98
CA ALA A 259 -8.53 26.41 3.32
C ALA A 259 -7.36 26.03 4.25
N GLN A 260 -6.96 26.93 5.15
CA GLN A 260 -5.95 26.65 6.18
C GLN A 260 -6.63 26.10 7.43
N VAL A 261 -6.44 24.81 7.73
CA VAL A 261 -6.88 24.23 9.01
C VAL A 261 -6.11 24.88 10.16
N THR A 262 -6.86 25.23 11.20
CA THR A 262 -6.36 25.96 12.37
C THR A 262 -6.25 25.09 13.60
N LYS A 263 -7.19 24.15 13.78
CA LYS A 263 -7.18 23.13 14.82
C LYS A 263 -8.16 21.99 14.50
N VAL A 264 -7.91 20.84 15.10
CA VAL A 264 -8.89 19.76 15.29
C VAL A 264 -9.98 20.25 16.26
N LEU A 265 -11.21 19.83 16.05
CA LEU A 265 -12.32 20.02 16.96
C LEU A 265 -12.42 18.80 17.87
N LEU A 266 -12.18 18.98 19.17
CA LEU A 266 -12.33 17.94 20.18
C LEU A 266 -13.61 18.15 20.99
N ASN A 267 -14.33 17.08 21.30
CA ASN A 267 -15.44 17.10 22.25
C ASN A 267 -15.02 16.73 23.67
N ASN A 268 -15.96 16.84 24.61
CA ASN A 268 -15.76 16.58 26.04
C ASN A 268 -15.30 15.14 26.38
N ARG A 269 -15.32 14.20 25.41
CA ARG A 269 -14.85 12.81 25.55
C ARG A 269 -13.48 12.56 24.88
N GLY A 270 -12.85 13.60 24.31
CA GLY A 270 -11.57 13.49 23.59
C GLY A 270 -11.68 12.87 22.19
N LEU A 271 -12.86 12.91 21.57
CA LEU A 271 -13.06 12.55 20.16
C LEU A 271 -12.76 13.75 19.25
N ALA A 272 -12.02 13.52 18.18
CA ALA A 272 -11.90 14.45 17.05
C ALA A 272 -13.16 14.37 16.17
N GLU A 273 -14.02 15.38 16.26
CA GLU A 273 -15.27 15.49 15.50
C GLU A 273 -15.09 16.18 14.14
N GLY A 274 -13.85 16.52 13.75
CA GLY A 274 -13.53 17.26 12.54
C GLY A 274 -12.55 18.41 12.80
N VAL A 275 -12.66 19.49 12.04
CA VAL A 275 -11.69 20.60 12.04
C VAL A 275 -12.32 21.98 11.95
N GLN A 276 -11.62 22.96 12.52
CA GLN A 276 -11.84 24.39 12.27
C GLN A 276 -10.80 24.88 11.27
N PHE A 277 -11.23 25.61 10.23
CA PHE A 277 -10.33 26.13 9.19
C PHE A 277 -10.71 27.56 8.79
N ILE A 278 -9.79 28.23 8.10
CA ILE A 278 -10.00 29.58 7.54
C ILE A 278 -9.95 29.48 6.02
N VAL A 279 -10.98 30.00 5.36
CA VAL A 279 -11.02 30.18 3.89
C VAL A 279 -11.54 31.58 3.59
N ASN A 280 -10.86 32.31 2.71
CA ASN A 280 -11.15 33.72 2.37
C ASN A 280 -11.42 34.61 3.61
N GLY A 281 -10.60 34.44 4.65
CA GLY A 281 -10.69 35.17 5.92
C GLY A 281 -11.79 34.70 6.90
N LYS A 282 -12.81 33.96 6.44
CA LYS A 282 -13.87 33.43 7.33
C LYS A 282 -13.42 32.14 8.03
N LYS A 283 -13.70 32.03 9.33
CA LYS A 283 -13.54 30.79 10.11
C LYS A 283 -14.74 29.88 9.88
N LEU A 284 -14.52 28.71 9.28
CA LEU A 284 -15.50 27.65 9.09
C LEU A 284 -15.15 26.42 9.93
N LYS A 285 -16.09 25.48 10.01
CA LYS A 285 -15.93 24.15 10.60
C LYS A 285 -16.41 23.11 9.60
N ALA A 286 -15.74 21.98 9.52
CA ALA A 286 -16.23 20.78 8.86
C ALA A 286 -16.17 19.62 9.85
N LYS A 287 -17.21 18.77 9.88
CA LYS A 287 -17.27 17.59 10.75
C LYS A 287 -16.86 16.33 10.01
N ALA A 288 -16.17 15.44 10.72
CA ALA A 288 -15.81 14.09 10.26
C ALA A 288 -16.62 13.04 11.03
N THR A 289 -17.37 12.20 10.32
CA THR A 289 -18.20 11.14 10.93
C THR A 289 -17.34 9.96 11.40
N TYR A 290 -16.28 9.60 10.66
CA TYR A 290 -15.42 8.47 11.00
C TYR A 290 -14.07 8.91 11.54
N GLU A 291 -13.23 9.59 10.74
CA GLU A 291 -11.89 9.99 11.20
C GLU A 291 -11.46 11.35 10.63
N THR A 292 -10.76 12.12 11.46
CA THR A 292 -9.94 13.27 11.03
C THR A 292 -8.52 12.78 10.79
N ILE A 293 -7.95 13.05 9.61
CA ILE A 293 -6.58 12.63 9.26
C ILE A 293 -5.73 13.88 8.98
N LEU A 294 -4.65 14.06 9.74
CA LEU A 294 -3.67 15.10 9.49
C LEU A 294 -2.61 14.63 8.49
N SER A 295 -2.46 15.37 7.39
CA SER A 295 -1.42 15.16 6.37
C SER A 295 -0.74 16.49 5.99
N ALA A 296 -0.63 17.40 6.95
CA ALA A 296 -0.08 18.75 6.78
C ALA A 296 1.46 18.79 6.88
N GLY A 297 2.11 17.63 6.97
CA GLY A 297 3.56 17.47 6.97
C GLY A 297 4.20 17.75 8.33
N ALA A 298 5.51 17.49 8.41
CA ALA A 298 6.33 17.64 9.62
C ALA A 298 6.41 19.04 10.25
N ILE A 299 5.71 20.04 9.69
CA ILE A 299 5.58 21.38 10.27
C ILE A 299 4.11 21.70 10.55
N GLY A 300 3.21 21.48 9.59
CA GLY A 300 1.78 21.76 9.75
C GLY A 300 1.07 20.81 10.72
N SER A 301 1.35 19.51 10.67
CA SER A 301 0.69 18.51 11.53
C SER A 301 0.98 18.73 13.03
N PRO A 302 2.22 18.92 13.52
CA PRO A 302 2.46 19.28 14.92
C PRO A 302 1.89 20.66 15.28
N GLN A 303 1.97 21.67 14.39
CA GLN A 303 1.38 22.99 14.65
C GLN A 303 -0.15 22.92 14.85
N ILE A 304 -0.85 22.09 14.08
CA ILE A 304 -2.29 21.87 14.20
C ILE A 304 -2.62 21.11 15.49
N LEU A 305 -1.85 20.07 15.85
CA LEU A 305 -2.01 19.37 17.14
C LEU A 305 -1.84 20.33 18.32
N LEU A 306 -0.78 21.14 18.34
CA LEU A 306 -0.52 22.11 19.40
C LEU A 306 -1.66 23.14 19.51
N ASN A 307 -2.13 23.72 18.38
CA ASN A 307 -3.30 24.62 18.37
C ASN A 307 -4.63 23.94 18.74
N SER A 308 -4.67 22.61 18.72
CA SER A 308 -5.79 21.79 19.22
C SER A 308 -5.68 21.48 20.71
N GLY A 309 -4.65 21.98 21.40
CA GLY A 309 -4.38 21.66 22.80
C GLY A 309 -3.81 20.24 23.01
N ILE A 310 -3.23 19.64 21.97
CA ILE A 310 -2.61 18.31 22.00
C ILE A 310 -1.09 18.51 21.92
N GLY A 311 -0.37 18.29 23.02
CA GLY A 311 1.09 18.50 23.06
C GLY A 311 1.63 18.79 24.46
N PRO A 312 2.87 19.29 24.60
CA PRO A 312 3.50 19.53 25.90
C PRO A 312 2.73 20.57 26.73
N LYS A 313 2.12 20.13 27.84
CA LYS A 313 1.25 20.94 28.71
C LYS A 313 1.81 22.30 29.10
N GLU A 314 3.08 22.37 29.47
CA GLU A 314 3.71 23.63 29.92
C GLU A 314 4.01 24.60 28.77
N HIS A 315 4.29 24.12 27.56
CA HIS A 315 4.40 25.00 26.38
C HIS A 315 3.02 25.57 25.99
N LEU A 316 2.00 24.71 25.96
CA LEU A 316 0.63 25.11 25.64
C LEU A 316 0.10 26.18 26.59
N LYS A 317 0.32 26.01 27.91
CA LYS A 317 0.09 27.05 28.93
C LYS A 317 0.82 28.36 28.60
N LYS A 318 2.14 28.29 28.33
CA LYS A 318 3.01 29.45 28.07
C LYS A 318 2.51 30.31 26.89
N VAL A 319 1.98 29.68 25.83
CA VAL A 319 1.41 30.41 24.66
C VAL A 319 -0.08 30.74 24.80
N GLY A 320 -0.73 30.37 25.91
CA GLY A 320 -2.15 30.65 26.16
C GLY A 320 -3.12 29.77 25.37
N VAL A 321 -2.77 28.51 25.09
CA VAL A 321 -3.64 27.49 24.49
C VAL A 321 -4.12 26.52 25.57
N SER A 322 -5.44 26.29 25.64
CA SER A 322 -6.04 25.32 26.56
C SER A 322 -5.55 23.90 26.28
N VAL A 323 -5.08 23.21 27.32
CA VAL A 323 -4.56 21.83 27.21
C VAL A 323 -5.72 20.83 27.22
N ASN A 324 -5.95 20.17 26.10
CA ASN A 324 -6.90 19.07 25.98
C ASN A 324 -6.23 17.71 26.26
N LYS A 325 -4.97 17.54 25.82
CA LYS A 325 -4.18 16.34 26.11
C LYS A 325 -2.70 16.67 26.18
N ASP A 326 -2.08 16.32 27.31
CA ASP A 326 -0.62 16.36 27.45
C ASP A 326 -0.01 15.21 26.64
N VAL A 327 0.73 15.56 25.58
CA VAL A 327 1.44 14.61 24.71
C VAL A 327 2.84 15.17 24.44
N GLN A 328 3.78 14.82 25.31
CA GLN A 328 5.11 15.45 25.40
C GLN A 328 5.95 15.31 24.11
N GLY A 329 5.66 14.34 23.25
CA GLY A 329 6.34 14.15 21.97
C GLY A 329 5.98 15.17 20.87
N VAL A 330 4.84 15.86 20.95
CA VAL A 330 4.35 16.69 19.82
C VAL A 330 5.32 17.84 19.55
N GLY A 331 5.88 17.85 18.33
CA GLY A 331 6.85 18.84 17.90
C GLY A 331 8.31 18.51 18.21
N LYS A 332 8.62 17.54 19.10
CA LYS A 332 10.01 17.07 19.33
C LYS A 332 10.54 16.26 18.14
N ASN A 333 11.80 15.82 18.18
CA ASN A 333 12.35 14.83 17.25
C ASN A 333 12.30 15.27 15.76
N LEU A 334 12.34 16.59 15.52
CA LEU A 334 12.44 17.14 14.16
C LEU A 334 13.77 16.72 13.54
N GLN A 335 13.70 15.93 12.47
CA GLN A 335 14.86 15.49 11.71
C GLN A 335 14.72 16.00 10.27
N ASP A 336 15.80 16.53 9.72
CA ASP A 336 15.97 16.91 8.30
C ASP A 336 17.40 16.47 7.92
N HIS A 337 17.79 16.57 6.65
CA HIS A 337 19.13 16.30 6.17
C HIS A 337 19.92 17.61 6.00
N PRO A 338 20.87 17.98 6.88
CA PRO A 338 21.75 19.12 6.63
C PRO A 338 22.51 18.95 5.32
N VAL A 339 22.65 20.04 4.56
CA VAL A 339 23.42 20.06 3.29
C VAL A 339 24.41 21.22 3.28
N VAL A 340 25.57 21.01 2.67
CA VAL A 340 26.58 22.05 2.42
C VAL A 340 26.86 22.10 0.93
N PHE A 341 26.84 23.30 0.34
CA PHE A 341 27.10 23.49 -1.09
C PHE A 341 28.54 23.94 -1.33
N VAL A 342 29.34 23.13 -2.03
CA VAL A 342 30.75 23.40 -2.33
C VAL A 342 30.90 23.83 -3.80
N PRO A 343 31.31 25.08 -4.09
CA PRO A 343 31.45 25.59 -5.45
C PRO A 343 32.77 25.14 -6.12
N ILE A 344 32.66 24.44 -7.25
CA ILE A 344 33.77 24.01 -8.09
C ILE A 344 33.71 24.72 -9.45
N LYS A 345 34.84 25.28 -9.88
CA LYS A 345 35.01 25.97 -11.17
C LYS A 345 35.71 25.04 -12.17
N LEU A 346 35.18 24.93 -13.39
CA LEU A 346 35.85 24.26 -14.51
C LEU A 346 36.69 25.27 -15.31
N HIS A 347 37.78 24.82 -15.93
CA HIS A 347 38.61 25.73 -16.73
C HIS A 347 37.89 26.21 -18.01
N ALA A 348 38.08 27.49 -18.34
CA ALA A 348 37.35 28.21 -19.39
C ALA A 348 37.36 27.54 -20.78
N LYS A 349 38.39 26.73 -21.09
CA LYS A 349 38.50 25.97 -22.35
C LYS A 349 37.36 24.96 -22.57
N TRP A 350 36.72 24.50 -21.50
CA TRP A 350 35.59 23.56 -21.55
C TRP A 350 34.22 24.24 -21.50
N ALA A 351 34.17 25.56 -21.27
CA ALA A 351 32.92 26.25 -20.94
C ALA A 351 32.14 26.68 -22.18
N ARG A 352 30.99 26.05 -22.44
CA ARG A 352 30.08 26.46 -23.51
C ARG A 352 29.26 27.68 -23.06
N LEU A 353 29.21 28.71 -23.91
CA LEU A 353 28.30 29.84 -23.71
C LEU A 353 26.87 29.39 -24.06
N MET A 354 25.93 29.60 -23.15
CA MET A 354 24.51 29.34 -23.38
C MET A 354 23.87 30.52 -24.11
N THR A 355 23.75 30.43 -25.44
CA THR A 355 23.13 31.45 -26.28
C THR A 355 21.61 31.44 -26.14
N ASP A 356 20.93 32.48 -26.63
CA ASP A 356 19.46 32.49 -26.67
C ASP A 356 18.89 31.50 -27.69
N ALA A 357 19.67 31.12 -28.72
CA ALA A 357 19.31 30.04 -29.63
C ALA A 357 19.30 28.69 -28.89
N ASP A 358 20.34 28.37 -28.10
CA ASP A 358 20.37 27.15 -27.29
C ASP A 358 19.15 27.05 -26.34
N LYS A 359 18.70 28.17 -25.78
CA LYS A 359 17.53 28.22 -24.87
C LYS A 359 16.20 27.98 -25.59
N VAL A 360 16.06 28.50 -26.82
CA VAL A 360 14.87 28.27 -27.66
C VAL A 360 14.83 26.80 -28.15
N ASP A 361 15.99 26.27 -28.54
CA ASP A 361 16.15 24.88 -28.99
C ASP A 361 15.86 23.88 -27.85
N ASP A 362 16.39 24.13 -26.65
CA ASP A 362 16.08 23.34 -25.45
C ASP A 362 14.60 23.40 -25.06
N THR A 363 13.97 24.58 -25.20
CA THR A 363 12.53 24.75 -25.00
C THR A 363 11.72 23.95 -26.04
N TYR A 364 12.16 23.93 -27.30
CA TYR A 364 11.54 23.15 -28.38
C TYR A 364 11.66 21.64 -28.11
N HIS A 365 12.87 21.15 -27.78
CA HIS A 365 13.10 19.75 -27.45
C HIS A 365 12.30 19.29 -26.23
N PHE A 366 12.17 20.13 -25.20
CA PHE A 366 11.29 19.86 -24.06
C PHE A 366 9.82 19.78 -24.46
N LEU A 367 9.31 20.75 -25.25
CA LEU A 367 7.90 20.79 -25.65
C LEU A 367 7.48 19.67 -26.62
N GLN A 368 8.37 19.24 -27.52
CA GLN A 368 8.08 18.20 -28.51
C GLN A 368 8.38 16.77 -28.01
N HIS A 369 9.45 16.60 -27.22
CA HIS A 369 9.97 15.27 -26.87
C HIS A 369 10.07 15.01 -25.36
N GLY A 370 9.99 16.04 -24.52
CA GLY A 370 10.13 15.89 -23.06
C GLY A 370 11.57 15.70 -22.58
N VAL A 371 12.56 16.15 -23.37
CA VAL A 371 14.00 16.00 -23.10
C VAL A 371 14.69 17.36 -22.95
N GLY A 372 15.97 17.37 -22.58
CA GLY A 372 16.78 18.60 -22.50
C GLY A 372 16.83 19.23 -21.10
N SER A 373 17.50 20.37 -20.99
CA SER A 373 17.76 21.08 -19.72
C SER A 373 16.50 21.59 -19.03
N THR A 374 15.40 21.78 -19.77
CA THR A 374 14.09 22.12 -19.21
C THR A 374 13.34 20.91 -18.64
N SER A 375 13.74 19.67 -18.99
CA SER A 375 13.15 18.42 -18.44
C SER A 375 13.72 18.04 -17.07
N HIS A 376 14.99 18.37 -16.80
CA HIS A 376 15.65 18.18 -15.50
C HIS A 376 15.62 19.47 -14.66
N ILE A 377 16.11 19.41 -13.42
CA ILE A 377 16.18 20.59 -12.53
C ILE A 377 17.55 21.29 -12.50
N GLY A 378 18.48 21.00 -13.42
CA GLY A 378 19.86 21.48 -13.32
C GLY A 378 20.67 20.83 -12.20
N VAL A 379 20.20 19.67 -11.72
CA VAL A 379 21.00 18.65 -11.05
C VAL A 379 21.50 17.73 -12.15
N THR A 380 22.79 17.38 -12.15
CA THR A 380 23.32 16.30 -13.00
C THR A 380 22.50 15.04 -12.75
N ASP A 381 22.23 14.21 -13.76
CA ASP A 381 21.44 12.98 -13.58
C ASP A 381 22.20 11.85 -12.85
N LEU A 382 23.06 12.21 -11.88
CA LEU A 382 23.85 11.35 -11.02
C LEU A 382 23.53 11.60 -9.53
N THR A 383 23.62 10.55 -8.74
CA THR A 383 23.69 10.62 -7.27
C THR A 383 24.81 9.71 -6.77
N PHE A 384 25.48 10.09 -5.69
CA PHE A 384 26.47 9.25 -5.03
C PHE A 384 26.02 9.01 -3.59
N PHE A 385 26.08 7.78 -3.11
CA PHE A 385 25.73 7.37 -1.74
C PHE A 385 26.91 6.63 -1.15
N LEU A 386 27.55 7.23 -0.15
CA LEU A 386 28.88 6.85 0.29
C LEU A 386 28.91 6.72 1.81
N ASN A 387 29.66 5.72 2.29
CA ASN A 387 30.05 5.63 3.69
C ASN A 387 31.48 6.18 3.83
N THR A 388 31.62 7.28 4.56
CA THR A 388 32.88 8.01 4.70
C THR A 388 33.78 7.52 5.84
N ARG A 389 33.38 6.46 6.57
CA ARG A 389 34.17 5.82 7.63
C ARG A 389 34.69 4.44 7.23
N ASN A 390 33.87 3.65 6.54
CA ASN A 390 34.21 2.32 6.02
C ASN A 390 33.61 2.18 4.62
N ALA A 391 34.45 2.21 3.59
CA ALA A 391 34.03 2.12 2.19
C ALA A 391 33.30 0.80 1.86
N SER A 392 33.53 -0.27 2.63
CA SER A 392 32.92 -1.59 2.44
C SER A 392 31.62 -1.80 3.25
N ALA A 393 31.04 -0.75 3.83
CA ALA A 393 29.80 -0.86 4.60
C ALA A 393 28.58 -0.38 3.80
N ASP A 394 27.57 -1.25 3.65
CA ASP A 394 26.33 -1.05 2.85
C ASP A 394 25.33 -0.01 3.43
N ILE A 395 25.83 0.95 4.22
CA ILE A 395 25.02 1.93 4.93
C ILE A 395 25.67 3.31 4.73
N PRO A 396 25.15 4.17 3.85
CA PRO A 396 25.78 5.46 3.58
C PRO A 396 25.57 6.46 4.73
N ASP A 397 26.52 7.38 4.90
CA ASP A 397 26.43 8.53 5.82
C ASP A 397 26.40 9.88 5.08
N ILE A 398 26.92 9.92 3.84
CA ILE A 398 26.88 11.08 2.94
C ILE A 398 26.21 10.72 1.60
N GLN A 399 25.42 11.66 1.07
CA GLN A 399 25.02 11.70 -0.34
C GLN A 399 25.64 12.91 -1.03
N LEU A 400 26.17 12.73 -2.25
CA LEU A 400 26.61 13.83 -3.11
C LEU A 400 25.65 14.01 -4.29
N GLN A 401 25.33 15.27 -4.61
CA GLN A 401 24.60 15.67 -5.82
C GLN A 401 25.26 16.91 -6.43
N PHE A 402 25.31 17.01 -7.76
CA PHE A 402 26.02 18.07 -8.47
C PHE A 402 25.01 18.92 -9.23
N PHE A 403 25.18 20.24 -9.22
CA PHE A 403 24.30 21.19 -9.90
C PHE A 403 25.12 22.01 -10.89
N GLN A 404 24.91 21.82 -12.20
CA GLN A 404 25.60 22.59 -13.24
C GLN A 404 25.01 23.99 -13.37
N TYR A 405 25.88 24.96 -13.60
CA TYR A 405 25.55 26.29 -14.11
C TYR A 405 26.52 26.65 -15.25
N ARG A 406 25.98 26.79 -16.46
CA ARG A 406 26.72 27.06 -17.69
C ARG A 406 27.06 28.55 -17.81
N ARG A 407 28.11 28.88 -18.57
CA ARG A 407 28.50 30.28 -18.80
C ARG A 407 27.37 31.03 -19.51
N GLY A 408 26.93 32.18 -18.98
CA GLY A 408 25.72 32.88 -19.43
C GLY A 408 24.48 32.63 -18.57
N GLU A 409 24.57 31.81 -17.52
CA GLU A 409 23.48 31.54 -16.56
C GLU A 409 23.59 32.33 -15.24
N GLU A 410 24.30 33.45 -15.23
CA GLU A 410 24.50 34.32 -14.05
C GLU A 410 23.17 34.67 -13.35
N SER A 411 22.09 34.84 -14.12
CA SER A 411 20.74 35.11 -13.62
C SER A 411 20.12 33.91 -12.88
N ARG A 412 20.28 32.68 -13.41
CA ARG A 412 19.79 31.45 -12.74
C ARG A 412 20.57 31.22 -11.45
N LEU A 413 21.90 31.32 -11.49
CA LEU A 413 22.77 31.20 -10.32
C LEU A 413 22.42 32.23 -9.25
N ARG A 414 22.31 33.52 -9.62
CA ARG A 414 21.93 34.60 -8.68
C ARG A 414 20.58 34.36 -8.02
N LYS A 415 19.59 33.85 -8.76
CA LYS A 415 18.28 33.48 -8.20
C LYS A 415 18.38 32.28 -7.26
N THR A 416 19.15 31.24 -7.60
CA THR A 416 19.35 30.08 -6.70
C THR A 416 20.02 30.50 -5.40
N LEU A 417 21.12 31.27 -5.46
CA LEU A 417 21.86 31.72 -4.27
C LEU A 417 20.98 32.60 -3.35
N LYS A 418 20.24 33.56 -3.92
CA LYS A 418 19.25 34.37 -3.17
C LYS A 418 18.09 33.54 -2.58
N ASN A 419 17.73 32.42 -3.22
CA ASN A 419 16.76 31.49 -2.66
C ASN A 419 17.34 30.70 -1.47
N TYR A 420 18.58 30.20 -1.56
CA TYR A 420 19.29 29.56 -0.45
C TYR A 420 19.43 30.47 0.78
N GLY A 421 19.53 31.79 0.56
CA GLY A 421 19.45 32.80 1.62
C GLY A 421 20.79 33.23 2.20
N TYR A 422 21.90 32.95 1.51
CA TYR A 422 23.22 33.46 1.90
C TYR A 422 23.29 34.98 1.78
N ASP A 423 24.20 35.60 2.54
CA ASP A 423 24.54 37.01 2.46
C ASP A 423 25.17 37.42 1.11
N ASP A 424 25.26 38.74 0.88
CA ASP A 424 25.75 39.28 -0.38
C ASP A 424 27.27 39.16 -0.59
N GLU A 425 28.08 38.87 0.44
CA GLU A 425 29.51 38.56 0.27
C GLU A 425 29.67 37.16 -0.34
N ILE A 426 29.03 36.17 0.29
CA ILE A 426 28.98 34.78 -0.18
C ILE A 426 28.37 34.69 -1.59
N ASN A 427 27.24 35.38 -1.81
CA ASN A 427 26.57 35.42 -3.11
C ASN A 427 27.51 35.97 -4.21
N GLN A 428 28.19 37.10 -3.97
CA GLN A 428 29.10 37.72 -4.93
C GLN A 428 30.34 36.86 -5.18
N SER A 429 30.90 36.26 -4.13
CA SER A 429 32.06 35.37 -4.22
C SER A 429 31.79 34.20 -5.17
N ILE A 430 30.64 33.53 -5.02
CA ILE A 430 30.25 32.40 -5.89
C ILE A 430 29.90 32.89 -7.31
N LEU A 431 29.17 34.00 -7.44
CA LEU A 431 28.81 34.58 -8.74
C LEU A 431 30.03 35.00 -9.59
N SER A 432 31.14 35.40 -8.96
CA SER A 432 32.38 35.70 -9.69
C SER A 432 32.89 34.51 -10.52
N GLY A 433 32.64 33.28 -10.03
CA GLY A 433 33.14 32.02 -10.58
C GLY A 433 32.58 31.62 -11.94
N ILE A 434 31.35 32.02 -12.27
CA ILE A 434 30.70 31.64 -13.55
C ILE A 434 31.03 32.58 -14.71
N SER A 435 31.45 33.81 -14.42
CA SER A 435 31.60 34.90 -15.40
C SER A 435 32.52 34.60 -16.60
N ARG A 436 33.40 33.60 -16.49
CA ARG A 436 34.35 33.17 -17.54
C ARG A 436 34.46 31.63 -17.67
N SER A 437 33.56 30.87 -17.07
CA SER A 437 33.73 29.42 -16.85
C SER A 437 32.43 28.74 -16.42
N GLU A 438 32.33 27.42 -16.52
CA GLU A 438 31.23 26.69 -15.90
C GLU A 438 31.47 26.48 -14.40
N LEU A 439 30.37 26.46 -13.65
CA LEU A 439 30.32 26.29 -12.21
C LEU A 439 29.52 25.03 -11.89
N MET A 440 30.08 24.17 -11.05
CA MET A 440 29.43 23.00 -10.49
C MET A 440 29.28 23.20 -8.97
N MET A 441 28.06 23.30 -8.47
CA MET A 441 27.79 23.31 -7.03
C MET A 441 27.63 21.86 -6.55
N VAL A 442 28.55 21.37 -5.72
CA VAL A 442 28.47 20.03 -5.13
C VAL A 442 27.73 20.12 -3.79
N MET A 443 26.52 19.58 -3.74
CA MET A 443 25.77 19.42 -2.49
C MET A 443 26.28 18.18 -1.76
N VAL A 444 26.93 18.39 -0.62
CA VAL A 444 27.26 17.36 0.37
C VAL A 444 26.10 17.27 1.35
N ARG A 445 25.37 16.15 1.38
CA ARG A 445 24.21 15.91 2.25
C ARG A 445 24.55 14.90 3.35
N LEU A 446 24.29 15.26 4.60
CA LEU A 446 24.32 14.35 5.75
C LEU A 446 23.02 13.51 5.80
N LEU A 447 23.15 12.18 5.79
CA LEU A 447 22.01 11.25 5.64
C LEU A 447 21.43 10.68 6.94
N LYS A 448 22.15 10.78 8.06
CA LYS A 448 21.70 10.24 9.36
C LYS A 448 22.22 11.09 10.52
N PRO A 449 21.79 12.37 10.63
CA PRO A 449 22.26 13.27 11.67
C PRO A 449 21.95 12.74 13.07
N LYS A 450 22.84 13.05 14.01
CA LYS A 450 22.63 12.82 15.45
C LYS A 450 21.84 13.97 16.08
N SER A 451 22.00 15.19 15.57
CA SER A 451 21.28 16.36 16.07
C SER A 451 19.79 16.30 15.71
N THR A 452 18.91 16.60 16.67
CA THR A 452 17.46 16.66 16.45
C THR A 452 16.87 17.97 16.95
N GLY A 453 15.99 18.54 16.15
CA GLY A 453 15.28 19.78 16.42
C GLY A 453 13.95 19.64 17.16
N LYS A 454 13.23 20.75 17.24
CA LYS A 454 11.83 20.81 17.70
C LYS A 454 11.01 21.91 17.00
N ILE A 455 9.69 21.79 17.05
CA ILE A 455 8.71 22.80 16.61
C ILE A 455 7.82 23.20 17.78
N GLU A 456 7.69 24.50 18.00
CA GLU A 456 6.88 25.08 19.07
C GLU A 456 5.93 26.16 18.50
N LEU A 457 4.77 26.35 19.12
CA LEU A 457 3.93 27.51 18.81
C LEU A 457 4.64 28.81 19.24
N ARG A 458 4.57 29.84 18.38
CA ARG A 458 5.02 31.20 18.71
C ARG A 458 3.99 31.93 19.58
N SER A 459 2.72 31.83 19.23
CA SER A 459 1.56 32.20 20.04
C SER A 459 0.38 31.25 19.80
N LYS A 460 -0.78 31.56 20.39
CA LYS A 460 -2.07 30.89 20.13
C LYS A 460 -2.74 31.27 18.81
N ASP A 461 -2.11 32.06 17.93
CA ASP A 461 -2.64 32.33 16.60
C ASP A 461 -2.25 31.20 15.62
N PRO A 462 -3.21 30.41 15.10
CA PRO A 462 -2.94 29.34 14.14
C PRO A 462 -2.56 29.82 12.73
N LEU A 463 -2.56 31.14 12.47
CA LEU A 463 -2.02 31.73 11.24
C LEU A 463 -0.55 32.16 11.37
N GLU A 464 -0.03 32.31 12.59
CA GLU A 464 1.37 32.69 12.82
C GLU A 464 2.32 31.53 12.48
N LYS A 465 3.52 31.85 11.98
CA LYS A 465 4.53 30.81 11.70
C LYS A 465 5.11 30.27 13.03
N PRO A 466 5.21 28.94 13.19
CA PRO A 466 5.73 28.36 14.42
C PRO A 466 7.21 28.71 14.61
N LEU A 467 7.71 28.50 15.83
CA LEU A 467 9.13 28.46 16.13
C LEU A 467 9.68 27.13 15.60
N ILE A 468 10.71 27.18 14.77
CA ILE A 468 11.33 25.98 14.18
C ILE A 468 12.81 25.96 14.57
N TYR A 469 13.14 25.12 15.53
CA TYR A 469 14.49 24.91 16.02
C TYR A 469 15.07 23.71 15.29
N GLY A 470 15.82 23.94 14.20
CA GLY A 470 16.41 22.85 13.40
C GLY A 470 17.57 22.13 14.10
N ASN A 471 18.25 22.80 15.05
CA ASN A 471 19.36 22.27 15.85
C ASN A 471 20.47 21.62 14.99
N TYR A 472 20.77 22.18 13.81
CA TYR A 472 21.80 21.65 12.94
C TYR A 472 23.19 21.83 13.57
N LEU A 473 24.01 20.78 13.52
CA LEU A 473 25.42 20.79 13.94
C LEU A 473 25.65 21.08 15.44
N GLU A 474 24.64 20.78 16.28
CA GLU A 474 24.79 20.72 17.74
C GLU A 474 25.67 19.54 18.18
N ASN A 475 25.57 18.41 17.48
CA ASN A 475 26.49 17.28 17.64
C ASN A 475 27.67 17.40 16.65
N ASN A 476 28.90 17.40 17.16
CA ASN A 476 30.11 17.49 16.35
C ASN A 476 30.29 16.29 15.38
N GLU A 477 29.70 15.12 15.66
CA GLU A 477 29.73 13.98 14.72
C GLU A 477 29.07 14.33 13.38
N ASP A 478 28.07 15.22 13.37
CA ASP A 478 27.42 15.71 12.15
C ASP A 478 28.38 16.60 11.33
N VAL A 479 29.19 17.42 12.02
CA VAL A 479 30.23 18.29 11.43
C VAL A 479 31.36 17.44 10.86
N GLU A 480 31.92 16.51 11.64
CA GLU A 480 32.95 15.56 11.20
C GLU A 480 32.51 14.81 9.95
N THR A 481 31.25 14.36 9.91
CA THR A 481 30.71 13.61 8.77
C THR A 481 30.61 14.47 7.51
N LEU A 482 30.23 15.74 7.64
CA LEU A 482 30.30 16.69 6.53
C LEU A 482 31.75 17.00 6.10
N ILE A 483 32.72 17.09 7.03
CA ILE A 483 34.15 17.25 6.70
C ILE A 483 34.67 16.03 5.90
N ARG A 484 34.33 14.80 6.30
CA ARG A 484 34.68 13.60 5.52
C ARG A 484 33.97 13.58 4.15
N GLY A 485 32.73 14.07 4.08
CA GLY A 485 32.02 14.30 2.81
C GLY A 485 32.75 15.27 1.88
N ILE A 486 33.22 16.41 2.38
CA ILE A 486 34.04 17.36 1.62
C ILE A 486 35.39 16.74 1.23
N SER A 487 35.99 15.92 2.10
CA SER A 487 37.22 15.18 1.79
C SER A 487 37.04 14.20 0.62
N MET A 488 35.85 13.62 0.47
CA MET A 488 35.50 12.84 -0.73
C MET A 488 35.36 13.72 -1.98
N VAL A 489 34.79 14.93 -1.85
CA VAL A 489 34.80 15.92 -2.96
C VAL A 489 36.23 16.31 -3.34
N LYS A 490 37.14 16.51 -2.35
CA LYS A 490 38.58 16.72 -2.63
C LYS A 490 39.20 15.54 -3.39
N ARG A 491 38.83 14.30 -3.05
CA ARG A 491 39.32 13.08 -3.73
C ARG A 491 38.83 13.00 -5.18
N LEU A 492 37.53 13.25 -5.42
CA LEU A 492 36.96 13.35 -6.77
C LEU A 492 37.64 14.45 -7.59
N MET A 493 37.81 15.66 -7.06
CA MET A 493 38.49 16.75 -7.79
C MET A 493 39.98 16.49 -8.02
N ASN A 494 40.58 15.55 -7.29
CA ASN A 494 41.95 15.08 -7.50
C ASN A 494 42.07 13.88 -8.44
N ALA A 495 40.95 13.35 -8.96
CA ALA A 495 40.95 12.34 -10.02
C ALA A 495 41.69 12.82 -11.28
N LYS A 496 42.16 11.88 -12.09
CA LYS A 496 42.87 12.18 -13.35
C LYS A 496 41.99 13.02 -14.28
N THR A 497 40.74 12.59 -14.52
CA THR A 497 39.77 13.29 -15.36
C THR A 497 39.51 14.71 -14.87
N SER A 498 39.29 14.92 -13.57
CA SER A 498 39.04 16.26 -13.00
C SER A 498 40.28 17.18 -13.07
N LYS A 499 41.50 16.62 -13.03
CA LYS A 499 42.75 17.35 -13.26
C LYS A 499 42.94 17.74 -14.73
N GLU A 500 42.62 16.86 -15.67
CA GLU A 500 42.61 17.15 -17.12
C GLU A 500 41.55 18.23 -17.47
N HIS A 501 40.41 18.16 -16.78
CA HIS A 501 39.36 19.18 -16.85
C HIS A 501 39.70 20.49 -16.10
N GLN A 502 40.78 20.46 -15.31
CA GLN A 502 41.28 21.58 -14.51
C GLN A 502 40.17 22.16 -13.62
N CYS A 503 39.56 21.28 -12.81
CA CYS A 503 38.59 21.63 -11.79
C CYS A 503 39.27 22.25 -10.57
N PHE A 504 38.75 23.38 -10.07
CA PHE A 504 39.29 24.07 -8.89
C PHE A 504 38.17 24.40 -7.89
N PHE A 505 38.45 24.28 -6.59
CA PHE A 505 37.57 24.84 -5.55
C PHE A 505 37.57 26.38 -5.63
N ILE A 506 36.40 26.99 -5.51
CA ILE A 506 36.29 28.43 -5.28
C ILE A 506 36.44 28.66 -3.77
N LYS A 507 37.48 29.40 -3.37
CA LYS A 507 37.52 30.02 -2.03
C LYS A 507 36.34 30.98 -1.94
N VAL A 508 35.36 30.66 -1.11
CA VAL A 508 34.24 31.55 -0.82
C VAL A 508 34.71 32.55 0.22
N ASN A 509 34.52 33.84 -0.06
CA ASN A 509 34.73 34.87 0.93
C ASN A 509 33.63 34.75 1.99
N ILE A 510 34.04 34.42 3.21
CA ILE A 510 33.21 34.34 4.40
C ILE A 510 33.97 35.11 5.47
N THR A 511 33.54 36.34 5.79
CA THR A 511 34.20 37.21 6.78
C THR A 511 34.53 36.47 8.09
N GLY A 512 33.61 35.63 8.61
CA GLY A 512 33.81 34.84 9.83
C GLY A 512 34.96 33.81 9.76
N CYS A 513 35.34 33.35 8.56
CA CYS A 513 36.41 32.36 8.34
C CYS A 513 37.69 32.97 7.75
N ALA A 514 37.74 34.28 7.50
CA ALA A 514 38.84 34.94 6.80
C ALA A 514 40.20 34.89 7.52
N HIS A 515 40.19 34.59 8.83
CA HIS A 515 41.38 34.42 9.67
C HIS A 515 42.00 33.00 9.60
N ILE A 516 41.40 32.08 8.86
CA ILE A 516 41.87 30.69 8.72
C ILE A 516 42.42 30.49 7.30
N GLU A 517 43.53 29.75 7.19
CA GLU A 517 44.12 29.40 5.90
C GLU A 517 43.15 28.50 5.09
N PHE A 518 43.15 28.68 3.77
CA PHE A 518 42.21 27.99 2.90
C PHE A 518 42.56 26.51 2.75
N ASP A 519 41.52 25.67 2.66
CA ASP A 519 41.56 24.22 2.53
C ASP A 519 41.98 23.40 3.77
N GLU A 520 42.46 24.06 4.83
CA GLU A 520 42.74 23.47 6.14
C GLU A 520 41.47 22.94 6.85
N PRO A 521 41.57 21.95 7.78
CA PRO A 521 40.41 21.39 8.48
C PRO A 521 39.57 22.42 9.23
N GLY A 522 40.21 23.40 9.88
CA GLY A 522 39.53 24.49 10.60
C GLY A 522 38.75 25.43 9.67
N TYR A 523 39.25 25.67 8.45
CA TYR A 523 38.51 26.42 7.44
C TYR A 523 37.27 25.63 7.02
N TRP A 524 37.39 24.31 6.84
CA TRP A 524 36.24 23.48 6.44
C TRP A 524 35.18 23.35 7.53
N GLU A 525 35.52 23.27 8.82
CA GLU A 525 34.52 23.40 9.89
C GLU A 525 33.82 24.77 9.83
N CYS A 526 34.59 25.86 9.80
CA CYS A 526 34.01 27.22 9.76
C CYS A 526 33.11 27.42 8.54
N TYR A 527 33.55 26.94 7.37
CA TYR A 527 32.81 26.91 6.12
C TYR A 527 31.49 26.13 6.27
N ILE A 528 31.53 24.91 6.82
CA ILE A 528 30.32 24.09 7.06
C ILE A 528 29.33 24.84 7.94
N ARG A 529 29.75 25.46 9.04
CA ARG A 529 28.85 26.19 9.95
C ARG A 529 28.19 27.41 9.28
N HIS A 530 28.88 28.10 8.38
CA HIS A 530 28.29 29.21 7.61
C HIS A 530 27.41 28.74 6.44
N MET A 531 27.86 27.73 5.69
CA MET A 531 27.27 27.28 4.41
C MET A 531 26.24 26.15 4.55
N THR A 532 25.95 25.68 5.77
CA THR A 532 24.92 24.67 5.99
C THR A 532 23.53 25.23 5.69
N ASN A 533 22.78 24.47 4.89
CA ASN A 533 21.38 24.67 4.54
C ASN A 533 20.56 23.39 4.84
N THR A 534 19.27 23.42 4.55
CA THR A 534 18.36 22.26 4.63
C THR A 534 18.34 21.46 3.32
N GLY A 535 18.33 20.13 3.42
CA GLY A 535 18.06 19.21 2.32
C GLY A 535 16.58 19.11 1.95
N TYR A 536 15.72 19.89 2.60
CA TYR A 536 14.29 20.02 2.38
C TYR A 536 13.44 18.80 2.81
N HIS A 537 13.93 18.05 3.81
CA HIS A 537 13.45 16.76 4.32
C HIS A 537 12.99 16.74 5.80
N PRO A 538 12.25 17.74 6.33
CA PRO A 538 11.75 17.68 7.71
C PRO A 538 10.78 16.50 7.95
N SER A 539 10.97 15.82 9.09
CA SER A 539 10.31 14.58 9.50
C SER A 539 10.28 14.45 11.04
N GLY A 540 9.59 13.42 11.56
CA GLY A 540 9.69 12.95 12.95
C GLY A 540 8.99 13.73 14.06
N THR A 541 8.32 14.84 13.75
CA THR A 541 7.65 15.74 14.71
C THR A 541 6.33 15.25 15.30
N VAL A 542 5.83 14.11 14.84
CA VAL A 542 4.65 13.39 15.32
C VAL A 542 4.99 11.88 15.39
N LYS A 543 6.22 11.59 15.84
CA LYS A 543 6.85 10.26 15.95
C LYS A 543 5.89 9.10 16.26
N MET A 544 5.94 8.02 15.48
CA MET A 544 5.37 6.72 15.85
C MET A 544 6.26 5.95 16.83
N GLY A 545 5.66 5.09 17.65
CA GLY A 545 6.41 4.21 18.54
C GLY A 545 5.51 3.26 19.35
N PRO A 546 6.10 2.25 20.01
CA PRO A 546 5.42 1.37 20.96
C PRO A 546 5.01 2.13 22.24
N LYS A 547 4.05 1.60 23.01
CA LYS A 547 3.53 2.23 24.25
C LYS A 547 4.61 2.55 25.30
N SER A 548 5.76 1.89 25.25
CA SER A 548 6.94 2.14 26.11
C SER A 548 7.68 3.43 25.77
N ASP A 549 7.65 3.88 24.51
CA ASP A 549 8.21 5.17 24.10
C ASP A 549 7.31 6.31 24.60
N LYS A 550 7.87 7.20 25.43
CA LYS A 550 7.16 8.34 26.04
C LYS A 550 7.10 9.58 25.14
N ASP A 551 7.97 9.67 24.13
CA ASP A 551 8.02 10.77 23.16
C ASP A 551 7.40 10.39 21.80
N ALA A 552 6.95 9.15 21.63
CA ALA A 552 6.05 8.78 20.55
C ALA A 552 4.65 9.41 20.76
N VAL A 553 4.12 9.98 19.67
CA VAL A 553 2.87 10.75 19.58
C VAL A 553 1.75 9.93 18.94
N VAL A 554 2.09 9.05 18.00
CA VAL A 554 1.15 8.07 17.43
C VAL A 554 1.51 6.63 17.81
N ASP A 555 0.59 5.70 17.59
CA ASP A 555 0.86 4.26 17.62
C ASP A 555 1.35 3.73 16.25
N ASP A 556 1.63 2.43 16.17
CA ASP A 556 2.01 1.69 14.96
C ASP A 556 0.92 1.71 13.86
N GLN A 557 -0.31 2.08 14.22
CA GLN A 557 -1.45 2.30 13.33
C GLN A 557 -1.70 3.79 13.02
N LEU A 558 -0.75 4.66 13.36
CA LEU A 558 -0.73 6.10 13.11
C LEU A 558 -1.84 6.91 13.80
N LYS A 559 -2.47 6.36 14.86
CA LYS A 559 -3.50 7.04 15.67
C LYS A 559 -2.86 7.92 16.74
N VAL A 560 -3.39 9.13 16.94
CA VAL A 560 -2.86 10.08 17.95
C VAL A 560 -3.18 9.60 19.36
N ARG A 561 -2.13 9.45 20.18
CA ARG A 561 -2.23 8.80 21.49
C ARG A 561 -3.15 9.54 22.44
N GLY A 562 -4.21 8.85 22.87
CA GLY A 562 -5.21 9.38 23.79
C GLY A 562 -6.14 10.43 23.19
N ILE A 563 -6.17 10.59 21.86
CA ILE A 563 -7.20 11.33 21.12
C ILE A 563 -7.90 10.35 20.18
N LYS A 564 -9.22 10.26 20.31
CA LYS A 564 -10.03 9.30 19.57
C LYS A 564 -10.38 9.88 18.20
N GLY A 565 -10.42 9.04 17.16
CA GLY A 565 -10.83 9.45 15.80
C GLY A 565 -9.84 10.38 15.08
N LEU A 566 -8.59 10.46 15.53
CA LEU A 566 -7.55 11.30 14.95
C LEU A 566 -6.32 10.47 14.55
N ARG A 567 -5.87 10.61 13.30
CA ARG A 567 -4.58 10.08 12.83
C ARG A 567 -3.69 11.18 12.29
N VAL A 568 -2.39 10.90 12.22
CA VAL A 568 -1.44 11.69 11.44
C VAL A 568 -0.74 10.77 10.45
N ILE A 569 -0.82 11.09 9.17
CA ILE A 569 -0.29 10.28 8.07
C ILE A 569 0.45 11.22 7.12
N ASP A 570 1.71 11.49 7.45
CA ASP A 570 2.71 12.19 6.64
C ASP A 570 4.12 11.97 7.23
N ALA A 571 5.16 12.62 6.68
CA ALA A 571 6.56 12.48 7.12
C ALA A 571 6.83 12.79 8.61
N SER A 572 5.90 13.46 9.30
CA SER A 572 6.00 13.71 10.75
C SER A 572 6.06 12.43 11.58
N ILE A 573 5.54 11.29 11.11
CA ILE A 573 5.50 10.05 11.91
C ILE A 573 6.83 9.29 11.96
N MET A 574 7.75 9.55 11.02
CA MET A 574 9.01 8.80 10.86
C MET A 574 9.84 8.85 12.16
N PRO A 575 10.05 7.75 12.89
CA PRO A 575 10.71 7.80 14.19
C PRO A 575 12.19 8.17 14.04
N LYS A 576 12.79 7.71 12.94
CA LYS A 576 14.12 8.08 12.45
C LYS A 576 14.03 8.48 10.98
N ILE A 577 14.79 9.49 10.57
CA ILE A 577 14.88 9.86 9.16
C ILE A 577 15.58 8.75 8.35
N ILE A 578 15.18 8.57 7.09
CA ILE A 578 15.72 7.57 6.16
C ILE A 578 16.81 8.19 5.27
N ARG A 579 17.79 7.41 4.84
CA ARG A 579 18.98 7.83 4.07
C ARG A 579 18.65 8.13 2.60
N GLY A 580 17.88 9.20 2.35
CA GLY A 580 17.45 9.57 1.00
C GLY A 580 16.40 10.67 0.95
N ASN A 581 15.64 10.72 -0.14
CA ASN A 581 14.60 11.72 -0.36
C ASN A 581 13.25 11.24 0.19
N LEU A 582 12.64 12.01 1.09
CA LEU A 582 11.42 11.57 1.80
C LEU A 582 10.15 11.44 0.94
N HIS A 583 10.19 11.67 -0.37
CA HIS A 583 8.97 11.65 -1.19
C HIS A 583 8.37 10.24 -1.32
N ALA A 584 9.15 9.26 -1.79
CA ALA A 584 8.68 7.88 -1.91
C ALA A 584 8.29 7.28 -0.54
N PRO A 585 9.09 7.46 0.54
CA PRO A 585 8.71 7.02 1.90
C PRO A 585 7.41 7.65 2.41
N THR A 586 7.17 8.94 2.16
CA THR A 586 5.92 9.62 2.56
C THR A 586 4.71 9.10 1.79
N VAL A 587 4.89 8.68 0.53
CA VAL A 587 3.85 8.01 -0.25
C VAL A 587 3.62 6.59 0.29
N MET A 588 4.68 5.82 0.52
CA MET A 588 4.66 4.46 1.08
C MET A 588 3.87 4.38 2.39
N ILE A 589 4.08 5.32 3.33
CA ILE A 589 3.42 5.38 4.65
C ILE A 589 1.88 5.29 4.56
N VAL A 590 1.27 5.84 3.50
CA VAL A 590 -0.20 5.79 3.31
C VAL A 590 -0.71 4.38 3.04
N TRP A 591 0.08 3.58 2.32
CA TRP A 591 -0.34 2.26 1.83
C TRP A 591 -0.28 1.16 2.88
N ASN A 592 0.45 1.35 3.99
CA ASN A 592 0.53 0.41 5.11
C ASN A 592 -0.78 0.37 5.96
N THR A 593 -1.85 1.02 5.51
CA THR A 593 -3.17 0.99 6.14
C THR A 593 -3.96 -0.26 5.70
N SER A 594 -3.87 -1.35 6.47
CA SER A 594 -4.35 -2.69 6.03
C SER A 594 -5.88 -2.79 5.87
N THR A 595 -6.29 -3.32 4.71
CA THR A 595 -7.67 -3.74 4.37
C THR A 595 -7.95 -5.23 4.64
N THR A 596 -6.99 -5.92 5.25
CA THR A 596 -7.09 -7.32 5.71
C THR A 596 -6.77 -7.44 7.20
N TRP A 597 -7.36 -8.44 7.83
CA TRP A 597 -6.82 -9.06 9.03
C TRP A 597 -5.82 -10.13 8.60
N ASN A 598 -4.64 -10.13 9.21
CA ASN A 598 -3.54 -11.01 8.86
C ASN A 598 -3.34 -12.02 10.00
N ASN A 599 -4.02 -13.16 9.94
CA ASN A 599 -3.79 -14.25 10.87
C ASN A 599 -2.77 -15.23 10.27
N PHE A 600 -2.21 -16.09 11.11
CA PHE A 600 -1.38 -17.23 10.71
C PHE A 600 -1.82 -18.42 11.56
N ALA A 601 -1.88 -19.61 10.96
CA ALA A 601 -1.91 -20.84 11.72
C ALA A 601 -0.49 -21.18 12.20
N GLU A 602 -0.37 -21.67 13.42
CA GLU A 602 0.91 -22.07 14.02
C GLU A 602 1.58 -23.17 13.16
N LYS A 603 2.92 -23.19 13.13
CA LYS A 603 3.66 -24.16 12.31
C LYS A 603 3.54 -25.57 12.91
N SER A 604 3.24 -26.55 12.06
CA SER A 604 3.24 -27.98 12.38
C SER A 604 4.48 -28.65 11.79
N GLU A 605 4.95 -29.73 12.41
CA GLU A 605 5.97 -30.61 11.81
C GLU A 605 5.38 -31.50 10.70
N LYS A 606 4.06 -31.72 10.71
CA LYS A 606 3.36 -32.56 9.71
C LYS A 606 2.96 -31.80 8.44
N ALA A 607 2.88 -30.47 8.45
CA ALA A 607 2.33 -29.70 7.35
C ALA A 607 2.92 -28.29 7.25
N SER A 608 2.92 -27.73 6.03
CA SER A 608 3.45 -26.41 5.71
C SER A 608 4.94 -26.23 6.08
N LYS A 609 5.78 -27.28 5.94
CA LYS A 609 7.23 -27.14 6.20
C LYS A 609 7.88 -26.06 5.34
N ALA A 610 7.47 -25.93 4.08
CA ALA A 610 7.95 -24.94 3.10
C ALA A 610 7.50 -23.49 3.35
N TYR A 611 6.92 -23.16 4.52
CA TYR A 611 6.29 -21.87 4.82
C TYR A 611 6.99 -21.18 6.01
N GLY A 612 7.24 -19.88 5.85
CA GLY A 612 8.18 -19.14 6.71
C GLY A 612 7.65 -18.73 8.10
N LYS A 613 6.33 -18.58 8.26
CA LYS A 613 5.67 -18.16 9.52
C LYS A 613 4.44 -19.04 9.86
N GLY A 614 4.46 -20.29 9.44
CA GLY A 614 3.25 -21.13 9.39
C GLY A 614 2.33 -20.74 8.24
N CYS A 615 1.12 -21.30 8.20
CA CYS A 615 0.18 -21.10 7.10
C CYS A 615 -0.54 -19.74 7.22
N TYR A 616 -0.46 -18.89 6.19
CA TYR A 616 -1.07 -17.56 6.21
C TYR A 616 -2.59 -17.62 6.04
N TRP A 617 -3.33 -16.99 6.97
CA TRP A 617 -4.80 -17.00 7.04
C TRP A 617 -5.36 -15.56 6.99
N PRO A 618 -5.39 -14.92 5.80
CA PRO A 618 -6.00 -13.60 5.61
C PRO A 618 -7.51 -13.63 5.84
N SER A 619 -8.09 -12.50 6.25
CA SER A 619 -9.55 -12.31 6.27
C SER A 619 -9.91 -10.87 5.90
N GLY A 620 -11.05 -10.68 5.23
CA GLY A 620 -11.45 -9.36 4.74
C GLY A 620 -11.83 -8.41 5.88
N LYS A 621 -11.14 -7.25 5.95
CA LYS A 621 -11.38 -6.19 6.96
C LYS A 621 -12.12 -5.03 6.29
N THR A 622 -13.29 -5.33 5.73
CA THR A 622 -14.15 -4.42 4.98
C THR A 622 -15.60 -4.91 5.02
N LEU A 623 -16.55 -4.10 4.55
CA LEU A 623 -17.95 -4.51 4.45
C LEU A 623 -18.07 -5.69 3.49
N GLY A 624 -18.80 -6.73 3.90
CA GLY A 624 -18.88 -8.02 3.20
C GLY A 624 -17.75 -9.00 3.54
N GLY A 625 -16.81 -8.62 4.42
CA GLY A 625 -15.78 -9.52 4.94
C GLY A 625 -14.95 -10.18 3.85
N SER A 626 -14.69 -11.48 3.97
CA SER A 626 -13.84 -12.23 3.04
C SER A 626 -14.41 -12.37 1.62
N SER A 627 -15.72 -12.17 1.41
CA SER A 627 -16.33 -12.14 0.07
C SER A 627 -15.78 -10.99 -0.82
N ALA A 628 -15.23 -9.93 -0.20
CA ALA A 628 -14.55 -8.86 -0.92
C ALA A 628 -13.14 -9.23 -1.43
N VAL A 629 -12.55 -10.34 -0.97
CA VAL A 629 -11.14 -10.73 -1.24
C VAL A 629 -10.94 -12.19 -1.66
N ASN A 630 -11.98 -13.04 -1.67
CA ASN A 630 -11.91 -14.45 -2.09
C ASN A 630 -11.71 -14.62 -3.62
N ALA A 631 -11.60 -15.86 -4.11
CA ALA A 631 -11.46 -16.19 -5.53
C ALA A 631 -12.74 -16.03 -6.38
N MET A 632 -13.82 -15.44 -5.86
CA MET A 632 -15.15 -15.26 -6.49
C MET A 632 -15.89 -16.55 -6.89
N LEU A 633 -15.25 -17.71 -6.92
CA LEU A 633 -15.84 -19.00 -7.28
C LEU A 633 -17.14 -19.28 -6.52
N TYR A 634 -18.16 -19.70 -7.26
CA TYR A 634 -19.49 -19.98 -6.76
C TYR A 634 -19.82 -21.46 -6.96
N VAL A 635 -19.45 -22.25 -5.94
CA VAL A 635 -19.76 -23.67 -5.82
C VAL A 635 -20.49 -23.88 -4.49
N ARG A 636 -21.58 -24.62 -4.52
CA ARG A 636 -22.43 -24.92 -3.34
C ARG A 636 -22.04 -26.26 -2.70
N GLY A 637 -22.43 -26.46 -1.45
CA GLY A 637 -22.36 -27.79 -0.84
C GLY A 637 -23.36 -28.72 -1.54
N ASN A 638 -22.94 -29.95 -1.81
CA ASN A 638 -23.77 -30.93 -2.49
C ASN A 638 -24.76 -31.62 -1.52
N ARG A 639 -25.60 -32.50 -2.05
CA ARG A 639 -26.58 -33.27 -1.26
C ARG A 639 -25.96 -33.97 -0.04
N LYS A 640 -24.91 -34.76 -0.26
CA LYS A 640 -24.23 -35.54 0.80
C LYS A 640 -23.64 -34.62 1.87
N ASP A 641 -23.17 -33.43 1.53
CA ASP A 641 -22.60 -32.50 2.51
C ASP A 641 -23.62 -32.14 3.58
N HIS A 642 -24.78 -31.62 3.16
CA HIS A 642 -25.86 -31.16 4.03
C HIS A 642 -26.61 -32.31 4.71
N ASP A 643 -26.92 -33.38 3.97
CA ASP A 643 -27.56 -34.57 4.53
C ASP A 643 -26.65 -35.22 5.59
N SER A 644 -25.32 -35.15 5.44
CA SER A 644 -24.38 -35.65 6.44
C SER A 644 -24.25 -34.77 7.69
N TRP A 645 -24.86 -33.58 7.76
CA TRP A 645 -24.87 -32.80 8.99
C TRP A 645 -25.70 -33.49 10.09
N ASP A 646 -26.69 -34.31 9.71
CA ASP A 646 -27.55 -35.11 10.61
C ASP A 646 -28.28 -34.24 11.67
N ILE A 647 -28.94 -33.19 11.17
CA ILE A 647 -29.66 -32.20 11.97
C ILE A 647 -31.01 -31.89 11.29
N ASP A 648 -32.09 -31.92 12.07
CA ASP A 648 -33.44 -31.59 11.62
C ASP A 648 -33.49 -30.24 10.90
N ASP A 649 -34.17 -30.19 9.74
CA ASP A 649 -34.29 -29.02 8.87
C ASP A 649 -32.96 -28.43 8.31
N TRP A 650 -31.86 -29.19 8.33
CA TRP A 650 -30.59 -28.78 7.68
C TRP A 650 -30.09 -29.73 6.57
N CYS A 651 -30.93 -30.67 6.13
CA CYS A 651 -30.72 -31.49 4.92
C CYS A 651 -30.80 -30.66 3.62
N TYR A 652 -30.39 -31.26 2.50
CA TYR A 652 -30.29 -30.58 1.20
C TYR A 652 -31.60 -29.94 0.73
N GLU A 653 -32.72 -30.67 0.81
CA GLU A 653 -34.08 -30.17 0.55
C GLU A 653 -34.39 -28.88 1.32
N SER A 654 -34.00 -28.81 2.59
CA SER A 654 -34.28 -27.70 3.49
C SER A 654 -33.35 -26.48 3.31
N VAL A 655 -32.26 -26.60 2.53
CA VAL A 655 -31.29 -25.52 2.29
C VAL A 655 -31.23 -25.05 0.83
N LEU A 656 -31.58 -25.90 -0.15
CA LEU A 656 -31.63 -25.53 -1.57
C LEU A 656 -32.52 -24.30 -1.87
N PRO A 657 -33.70 -24.12 -1.24
CA PRO A 657 -34.50 -22.90 -1.41
C PRO A 657 -33.75 -21.63 -1.00
N TYR A 658 -32.89 -21.70 0.03
CA TYR A 658 -32.12 -20.56 0.51
C TYR A 658 -30.89 -20.27 -0.36
N TYR A 659 -30.29 -21.28 -0.99
CA TYR A 659 -29.34 -21.08 -2.08
C TYR A 659 -29.98 -20.35 -3.27
N LYS A 660 -31.17 -20.78 -3.71
CA LYS A 660 -31.95 -20.12 -4.77
C LYS A 660 -32.36 -18.68 -4.41
N LYS A 661 -32.92 -18.46 -3.21
CA LYS A 661 -33.41 -17.16 -2.71
C LYS A 661 -32.37 -16.03 -2.82
N SER A 662 -31.11 -16.35 -2.56
CA SER A 662 -30.01 -15.38 -2.65
C SER A 662 -29.54 -15.10 -4.07
N GLU A 663 -29.83 -15.96 -5.06
CA GLU A 663 -29.15 -15.99 -6.36
C GLU A 663 -29.90 -15.31 -7.51
N THR A 664 -29.17 -14.50 -8.29
CA THR A 664 -29.48 -14.21 -9.70
C THR A 664 -28.39 -14.83 -10.57
N ASN A 665 -28.64 -16.01 -11.15
CA ASN A 665 -27.80 -16.62 -12.17
C ASN A 665 -28.06 -15.92 -13.53
N LYS A 666 -26.99 -15.58 -14.26
CA LYS A 666 -27.05 -14.91 -15.58
C LYS A 666 -26.87 -15.83 -16.78
N GLN A 667 -26.57 -17.10 -16.57
CA GLN A 667 -26.37 -18.07 -17.64
C GLN A 667 -27.71 -18.74 -18.01
N GLU A 668 -28.45 -18.12 -18.93
CA GLU A 668 -29.82 -18.52 -19.32
C GLU A 668 -29.93 -20.00 -19.75
N TRP A 669 -28.91 -20.55 -20.40
CA TRP A 669 -28.84 -21.95 -20.83
C TRP A 669 -28.86 -22.98 -19.68
N LEU A 670 -28.53 -22.60 -18.44
CA LEU A 670 -28.68 -23.49 -17.28
C LEU A 670 -30.15 -23.77 -16.95
N PHE A 671 -31.04 -22.82 -17.27
CA PHE A 671 -32.49 -22.99 -17.12
C PHE A 671 -33.08 -23.82 -18.26
N GLU A 672 -32.46 -23.81 -19.45
CA GLU A 672 -32.79 -24.76 -20.54
C GLU A 672 -32.38 -26.19 -20.17
N LEU A 673 -31.23 -26.35 -19.49
CA LEU A 673 -30.68 -27.65 -19.08
C LEU A 673 -31.38 -28.26 -17.86
N THR A 674 -31.75 -27.45 -16.86
CA THR A 674 -32.21 -27.94 -15.54
C THR A 674 -33.55 -27.37 -15.06
N GLY A 675 -34.17 -26.47 -15.83
CA GLY A 675 -35.28 -25.65 -15.35
C GLY A 675 -34.85 -24.71 -14.22
N ASP A 676 -35.75 -24.37 -13.31
CA ASP A 676 -35.40 -23.66 -12.08
C ASP A 676 -34.97 -24.62 -10.95
N ARG A 677 -34.79 -25.92 -11.20
CA ARG A 677 -34.60 -26.95 -10.16
C ARG A 677 -33.46 -26.61 -9.19
N PHE A 678 -32.35 -26.09 -9.72
CA PHE A 678 -31.18 -25.70 -8.93
C PHE A 678 -30.94 -24.18 -8.90
N HIS A 679 -31.42 -23.43 -9.90
CA HIS A 679 -31.06 -22.02 -10.10
C HIS A 679 -32.22 -21.05 -9.93
N ASN A 680 -31.86 -19.78 -9.73
CA ASN A 680 -32.80 -18.67 -9.66
C ASN A 680 -32.23 -17.43 -10.38
N ASN A 681 -33.08 -16.50 -10.80
CA ASN A 681 -32.68 -15.34 -11.60
C ASN A 681 -33.15 -13.97 -11.04
N ASP A 682 -33.75 -13.93 -9.85
CA ASP A 682 -34.25 -12.71 -9.19
C ASP A 682 -33.52 -12.30 -7.88
N GLY A 683 -32.70 -13.18 -7.30
CA GLY A 683 -32.06 -12.98 -6.00
C GLY A 683 -30.94 -11.92 -5.98
N PRO A 684 -30.63 -11.32 -4.81
CA PRO A 684 -29.72 -10.17 -4.69
C PRO A 684 -28.26 -10.43 -5.13
N LEU A 685 -27.77 -11.67 -5.08
CA LEU A 685 -26.41 -12.04 -5.46
C LEU A 685 -26.35 -12.49 -6.93
N SER A 686 -25.93 -11.58 -7.79
CA SER A 686 -25.53 -11.90 -9.17
C SER A 686 -24.41 -12.96 -9.22
N VAL A 687 -24.64 -14.01 -10.01
CA VAL A 687 -23.75 -15.14 -10.33
C VAL A 687 -23.68 -15.27 -11.85
N ASP A 688 -22.48 -15.43 -12.40
CA ASP A 688 -22.24 -15.44 -13.85
C ASP A 688 -20.98 -16.27 -14.19
N GLY A 689 -20.79 -16.59 -15.48
CA GLY A 689 -19.61 -17.30 -15.98
C GLY A 689 -18.38 -16.39 -16.15
N PHE A 690 -17.17 -16.95 -16.01
CA PHE A 690 -15.94 -16.20 -16.25
C PHE A 690 -15.61 -16.07 -17.75
N SER A 691 -15.59 -14.84 -18.25
CA SER A 691 -15.35 -14.52 -19.67
C SER A 691 -13.87 -14.48 -20.09
N SER A 692 -13.03 -15.35 -19.48
CA SER A 692 -11.58 -15.44 -19.71
C SER A 692 -11.17 -16.78 -20.33
N ILE A 693 -10.73 -16.74 -21.59
CA ILE A 693 -10.13 -17.88 -22.31
C ILE A 693 -8.60 -17.79 -22.16
N GLU A 694 -7.97 -18.90 -21.74
CA GLU A 694 -6.55 -18.99 -21.41
C GLU A 694 -5.96 -20.29 -21.99
N THR A 695 -4.91 -20.21 -22.81
CA THR A 695 -4.36 -21.39 -23.52
C THR A 695 -3.89 -22.50 -22.57
N ILE A 696 -3.34 -22.14 -21.41
CA ILE A 696 -2.91 -23.11 -20.39
C ILE A 696 -4.12 -23.86 -19.80
N LYS A 697 -5.29 -23.21 -19.71
CA LYS A 697 -6.56 -23.83 -19.29
C LYS A 697 -7.06 -24.82 -20.33
N THR A 698 -6.98 -24.48 -21.61
CA THR A 698 -7.34 -25.39 -22.72
C THR A 698 -6.50 -26.67 -22.70
N VAL A 699 -5.16 -26.56 -22.61
CA VAL A 699 -4.27 -27.72 -22.53
C VAL A 699 -4.52 -28.57 -21.27
N ALA A 700 -4.88 -27.93 -20.14
CA ALA A 700 -5.25 -28.64 -18.92
C ALA A 700 -6.58 -29.42 -19.09
N PHE A 701 -7.60 -28.83 -19.71
CA PHE A 701 -8.86 -29.51 -20.04
C PHE A 701 -8.64 -30.69 -21.01
N GLU A 702 -7.91 -30.47 -22.10
CA GLU A 702 -7.56 -31.52 -23.07
C GLU A 702 -6.85 -32.71 -22.39
N GLY A 703 -5.92 -32.45 -21.47
CA GLY A 703 -5.23 -33.50 -20.72
C GLY A 703 -6.13 -34.28 -19.74
N VAL A 704 -7.05 -33.64 -19.01
CA VAL A 704 -7.97 -34.39 -18.12
C VAL A 704 -8.99 -35.19 -18.91
N PHE A 705 -9.44 -34.69 -20.07
CA PHE A 705 -10.34 -35.43 -20.95
C PHE A 705 -9.63 -36.62 -21.64
N GLU A 706 -8.34 -36.50 -21.96
CA GLU A 706 -7.52 -37.62 -22.46
C GLU A 706 -7.34 -38.74 -21.41
N LEU A 707 -7.35 -38.40 -20.10
CA LEU A 707 -7.40 -39.39 -19.01
C LEU A 707 -8.79 -40.05 -18.82
N GLY A 708 -9.81 -39.63 -19.57
CA GLY A 708 -11.16 -40.16 -19.52
C GLY A 708 -12.08 -39.51 -18.48
N TYR A 709 -11.73 -38.34 -17.95
CA TYR A 709 -12.65 -37.55 -17.13
C TYR A 709 -13.67 -36.80 -18.00
N ILE A 710 -14.84 -36.49 -17.44
CA ILE A 710 -15.93 -35.79 -18.15
C ILE A 710 -15.91 -34.28 -17.92
N GLU A 711 -16.47 -33.53 -18.87
CA GLU A 711 -16.87 -32.14 -18.67
C GLU A 711 -18.22 -32.09 -17.91
N LEU A 712 -18.24 -31.36 -16.80
CA LEU A 712 -19.48 -31.02 -16.08
C LEU A 712 -20.01 -29.69 -16.62
N MET A 713 -21.22 -29.70 -17.18
CA MET A 713 -21.91 -28.48 -17.62
C MET A 713 -22.29 -27.57 -16.45
N ASP A 714 -22.65 -28.15 -15.31
CA ASP A 714 -22.99 -27.44 -14.09
C ASP A 714 -22.50 -28.21 -12.87
N ILE A 715 -21.81 -27.51 -11.96
CA ILE A 715 -21.27 -28.04 -10.70
C ILE A 715 -22.22 -27.81 -9.50
N ASN A 716 -23.30 -27.04 -9.71
CA ASN A 716 -24.32 -26.76 -8.70
C ASN A 716 -25.58 -27.62 -8.90
N ALA A 717 -25.54 -28.59 -9.83
CA ALA A 717 -26.56 -29.57 -10.16
C ALA A 717 -26.37 -30.92 -9.41
N GLU A 718 -26.96 -32.00 -9.94
CA GLU A 718 -26.97 -33.33 -9.35
C GLU A 718 -25.68 -34.12 -9.60
N GLU A 719 -24.96 -33.85 -10.70
CA GLU A 719 -23.67 -34.48 -11.00
C GLU A 719 -22.50 -33.70 -10.39
N ASN A 720 -21.60 -34.42 -9.71
CA ASN A 720 -20.62 -33.84 -8.78
C ASN A 720 -19.18 -34.33 -8.99
N ILE A 721 -18.90 -35.06 -10.08
CA ILE A 721 -17.56 -35.54 -10.46
C ILE A 721 -17.29 -35.23 -11.94
N GLY A 722 -16.08 -34.71 -12.22
CA GLY A 722 -15.67 -34.21 -13.53
C GLY A 722 -15.00 -32.84 -13.42
N PHE A 723 -14.82 -32.16 -14.56
CA PHE A 723 -14.14 -30.86 -14.65
C PHE A 723 -15.06 -29.81 -15.29
N VAL A 724 -15.04 -28.58 -14.79
CA VAL A 724 -15.96 -27.49 -15.16
C VAL A 724 -15.21 -26.18 -15.30
N GLN A 725 -15.73 -25.28 -16.15
CA GLN A 725 -15.45 -23.84 -16.00
C GLN A 725 -16.49 -23.25 -15.02
N SER A 726 -16.08 -23.10 -13.76
CA SER A 726 -16.89 -22.68 -12.63
C SER A 726 -17.63 -21.36 -12.86
N GLN A 727 -18.79 -21.22 -12.20
CA GLN A 727 -19.47 -19.93 -12.03
C GLN A 727 -18.74 -19.05 -10.99
N GLY A 728 -19.00 -17.74 -11.00
CA GLY A 728 -18.49 -16.82 -10.00
C GLY A 728 -19.52 -15.77 -9.55
N THR A 729 -19.33 -15.22 -8.35
CA THR A 729 -20.13 -14.10 -7.82
C THR A 729 -19.75 -12.80 -8.55
N LEU A 730 -20.35 -12.61 -9.73
CA LEU A 730 -20.01 -11.61 -10.72
C LEU A 730 -21.25 -10.80 -11.12
N LYS A 731 -21.03 -9.52 -11.43
CA LYS A 731 -22.01 -8.63 -12.03
C LYS A 731 -21.31 -7.71 -13.03
N ASP A 732 -21.76 -7.73 -14.28
CA ASP A 732 -21.20 -6.91 -15.37
C ASP A 732 -19.67 -7.07 -15.53
N GLY A 733 -19.17 -8.31 -15.36
CA GLY A 733 -17.73 -8.63 -15.36
C GLY A 733 -16.94 -8.17 -14.13
N GLU A 734 -17.58 -7.59 -13.11
CA GLU A 734 -16.96 -7.18 -11.84
C GLU A 734 -17.36 -8.08 -10.66
N ARG A 735 -16.48 -8.19 -9.66
CA ARG A 735 -16.77 -8.84 -8.37
C ARG A 735 -18.09 -8.33 -7.76
N HIS A 736 -18.98 -9.25 -7.40
CA HIS A 736 -20.21 -8.97 -6.67
C HIS A 736 -20.14 -9.54 -5.23
N SER A 737 -19.64 -8.73 -4.28
CA SER A 737 -19.53 -9.13 -2.88
C SER A 737 -20.86 -9.07 -2.14
N THR A 738 -20.97 -9.73 -0.98
CA THR A 738 -22.18 -9.67 -0.12
C THR A 738 -22.54 -8.24 0.31
N ALA A 739 -21.55 -7.35 0.43
CA ALA A 739 -21.84 -5.93 0.63
C ALA A 739 -22.47 -5.24 -0.59
N LYS A 740 -22.06 -5.59 -1.83
CA LYS A 740 -22.71 -5.10 -3.06
C LYS A 740 -24.12 -5.69 -3.22
N ALA A 741 -24.31 -6.97 -2.91
CA ALA A 741 -25.57 -7.68 -3.08
C ALA A 741 -26.64 -7.33 -2.01
N PHE A 742 -26.29 -7.37 -0.73
CA PHE A 742 -27.28 -7.27 0.38
C PHE A 742 -27.25 -5.91 1.08
N LEU A 743 -26.06 -5.38 1.42
CA LEU A 743 -25.96 -4.16 2.23
C LEU A 743 -26.16 -2.87 1.43
N ILE A 744 -25.61 -2.77 0.21
CA ILE A 744 -25.74 -1.55 -0.62
C ILE A 744 -27.20 -1.27 -1.03
N PRO A 745 -28.04 -2.26 -1.41
CA PRO A 745 -29.46 -2.02 -1.68
C PRO A 745 -30.28 -1.73 -0.41
N ALA A 746 -29.88 -2.27 0.75
CA ALA A 746 -30.57 -2.06 2.02
C ALA A 746 -30.13 -0.80 2.79
N LYS A 747 -29.05 -0.13 2.37
CA LYS A 747 -28.35 0.94 3.11
C LYS A 747 -29.23 2.12 3.56
N ASP A 748 -30.31 2.39 2.81
CA ASP A 748 -31.20 3.54 2.99
C ASP A 748 -32.43 3.19 3.87
N ARG A 749 -32.54 1.96 4.38
CA ARG A 749 -33.61 1.55 5.32
C ARG A 749 -33.37 2.17 6.69
N GLU A 750 -34.38 2.86 7.24
CA GLU A 750 -34.29 3.57 8.52
C GLU A 750 -33.94 2.66 9.71
N ASN A 751 -34.28 1.37 9.64
CA ASN A 751 -33.96 0.38 10.67
C ASN A 751 -32.58 -0.30 10.52
N LEU A 752 -31.75 0.11 9.54
CA LEU A 752 -30.40 -0.42 9.34
C LEU A 752 -29.35 0.62 9.75
N HIS A 753 -28.45 0.24 10.67
CA HIS A 753 -27.36 1.10 11.14
C HIS A 753 -26.02 0.35 11.05
N ILE A 754 -25.07 0.88 10.27
CA ILE A 754 -23.78 0.23 10.00
C ILE A 754 -22.63 1.06 10.58
N ILE A 755 -21.99 0.56 11.63
CA ILE A 755 -20.85 1.22 12.28
C ILE A 755 -19.53 0.69 11.68
N LYS A 756 -18.98 1.41 10.68
CA LYS A 756 -17.64 1.12 10.12
C LYS A 756 -16.54 1.34 11.17
N ASN A 757 -15.41 0.65 11.02
CA ASN A 757 -14.25 0.69 11.93
C ASN A 757 -14.52 0.31 13.40
N ALA A 758 -15.64 -0.39 13.67
CA ALA A 758 -15.91 -1.02 14.97
C ALA A 758 -15.14 -2.35 15.10
N PHE A 759 -14.46 -2.52 16.24
CA PHE A 759 -13.81 -3.76 16.61
C PHE A 759 -14.46 -4.33 17.87
N VAL A 760 -15.29 -5.38 17.74
CA VAL A 760 -16.00 -5.99 18.87
C VAL A 760 -14.98 -6.67 19.80
N THR A 761 -15.03 -6.34 21.09
CA THR A 761 -14.06 -6.81 22.09
C THR A 761 -14.61 -7.91 22.99
N SER A 762 -15.90 -7.86 23.33
CA SER A 762 -16.64 -8.87 24.11
C SER A 762 -18.15 -8.62 24.06
N LEU A 763 -18.94 -9.51 24.65
CA LEU A 763 -20.38 -9.35 24.85
C LEU A 763 -20.67 -8.66 26.20
N VAL A 764 -21.83 -8.00 26.31
CA VAL A 764 -22.35 -7.48 27.58
C VAL A 764 -23.26 -8.54 28.20
N MET A 765 -22.80 -9.14 29.29
CA MET A 765 -23.45 -10.27 29.97
C MET A 765 -24.21 -9.80 31.23
N GLU A 766 -25.42 -10.32 31.41
CA GLU A 766 -26.20 -10.29 32.65
C GLU A 766 -26.55 -11.76 32.99
N ASP A 767 -25.87 -12.35 33.97
CA ASP A 767 -25.82 -13.81 34.18
C ASP A 767 -25.60 -14.59 32.87
N LYS A 768 -26.61 -15.36 32.43
CA LYS A 768 -26.62 -16.12 31.16
C LYS A 768 -27.48 -15.45 30.08
N HIS A 769 -27.53 -14.11 30.07
CA HIS A 769 -28.28 -13.30 29.10
C HIS A 769 -27.34 -12.27 28.46
N VAL A 770 -27.22 -12.28 27.14
CA VAL A 770 -26.53 -11.22 26.40
C VAL A 770 -27.46 -10.03 26.21
N LYS A 771 -27.03 -8.85 26.65
CA LYS A 771 -27.75 -7.58 26.45
C LYS A 771 -27.21 -6.75 25.29
N GLY A 772 -26.02 -7.05 24.80
CA GLY A 772 -25.31 -6.18 23.88
C GLY A 772 -23.87 -6.60 23.63
N ILE A 773 -23.11 -5.68 23.05
CA ILE A 773 -21.68 -5.84 22.73
C ILE A 773 -20.84 -4.71 23.32
N ASN A 774 -19.65 -5.05 23.82
CA ASN A 774 -18.55 -4.10 24.03
C ASN A 774 -17.76 -4.02 22.72
N PHE A 775 -17.50 -2.81 22.23
CA PHE A 775 -16.81 -2.62 20.97
C PHE A 775 -15.99 -1.33 20.92
N ASP A 776 -14.90 -1.37 20.17
CA ASP A 776 -13.92 -0.32 20.07
C ASP A 776 -14.00 0.37 18.70
N VAL A 777 -14.59 1.57 18.65
CA VAL A 777 -14.53 2.46 17.47
C VAL A 777 -13.53 3.56 17.74
N ASN A 778 -12.56 3.76 16.85
CA ASN A 778 -11.65 4.92 16.89
C ASN A 778 -10.87 5.09 18.23
N GLY A 779 -10.68 3.99 18.99
CA GLY A 779 -10.09 4.00 20.33
C GLY A 779 -11.07 4.32 21.47
N GLN A 780 -12.38 4.34 21.19
CA GLN A 780 -13.46 4.43 22.17
C GLN A 780 -13.98 3.04 22.50
N HIS A 781 -13.77 2.56 23.72
CA HIS A 781 -14.62 1.51 24.29
C HIS A 781 -16.06 2.05 24.37
N LEU A 782 -16.98 1.38 23.71
CA LEU A 782 -18.41 1.70 23.64
C LEU A 782 -19.25 0.46 23.89
N GLN A 783 -20.53 0.66 24.20
CA GLN A 783 -21.52 -0.40 24.32
C GLN A 783 -22.70 -0.13 23.39
N ALA A 784 -23.22 -1.18 22.77
CA ALA A 784 -24.47 -1.17 22.00
C ALA A 784 -25.35 -2.31 22.51
N PHE A 785 -26.62 -2.01 22.78
CA PHE A 785 -27.57 -2.93 23.40
C PHE A 785 -28.62 -3.40 22.40
N ALA A 786 -29.07 -4.64 22.54
CA ALA A 786 -30.15 -5.23 21.75
C ALA A 786 -31.41 -5.39 22.61
N THR A 787 -32.56 -4.98 22.09
CA THR A 787 -33.88 -5.18 22.71
C THR A 787 -34.47 -6.58 22.44
N LYS A 788 -33.85 -7.32 21.52
CA LYS A 788 -34.27 -8.66 21.06
C LYS A 788 -33.17 -9.67 21.32
N GLU A 789 -32.11 -9.66 20.52
CA GLU A 789 -30.95 -10.54 20.66
C GLU A 789 -29.72 -9.99 19.91
N VAL A 790 -28.53 -10.49 20.26
CA VAL A 790 -27.27 -10.21 19.57
C VAL A 790 -26.93 -11.36 18.61
N ILE A 791 -26.51 -11.01 17.40
CA ILE A 791 -26.11 -11.96 16.37
C ILE A 791 -24.62 -11.77 16.10
N LEU A 792 -23.81 -12.82 16.32
CA LEU A 792 -22.41 -12.84 15.91
C LEU A 792 -22.29 -13.39 14.48
N SER A 793 -21.73 -12.59 13.58
CA SER A 793 -21.36 -12.98 12.21
C SER A 793 -19.95 -12.45 11.90
N ALA A 794 -18.98 -12.93 12.66
CA ALA A 794 -17.58 -12.47 12.65
C ALA A 794 -16.59 -13.52 12.08
N GLY A 795 -17.11 -14.70 11.70
CA GLY A 795 -16.39 -15.77 11.04
C GLY A 795 -15.61 -16.69 11.98
N SER A 796 -15.17 -17.83 11.45
CA SER A 796 -14.54 -18.98 12.13
C SER A 796 -13.27 -18.71 12.94
N VAL A 797 -12.76 -17.48 12.96
CA VAL A 797 -11.64 -17.06 13.80
C VAL A 797 -12.07 -16.04 14.86
N SER A 798 -12.97 -15.11 14.52
CA SER A 798 -13.36 -14.00 15.41
C SER A 798 -14.55 -14.34 16.30
N SER A 799 -15.56 -15.06 15.79
CA SER A 799 -16.73 -15.48 16.56
C SER A 799 -16.37 -16.34 17.79
N PRO A 800 -15.56 -17.42 17.69
CA PRO A 800 -15.13 -18.18 18.88
C PRO A 800 -14.29 -17.33 19.84
N LYS A 801 -13.47 -16.41 19.33
CA LYS A 801 -12.65 -15.51 20.14
C LYS A 801 -13.50 -14.54 20.97
N ILE A 802 -14.53 -13.93 20.38
CA ILE A 802 -15.47 -13.03 21.07
C ILE A 802 -16.24 -13.79 22.16
N LEU A 803 -16.70 -15.01 21.88
CA LEU A 803 -17.35 -15.87 22.87
C LEU A 803 -16.43 -16.16 24.07
N MET A 804 -15.19 -16.60 23.83
CA MET A 804 -14.24 -16.92 24.91
C MET A 804 -13.88 -15.68 25.74
N LEU A 805 -13.62 -14.54 25.11
CA LEU A 805 -13.39 -13.25 25.81
C LEU A 805 -14.62 -12.75 26.60
N SER A 806 -15.77 -13.40 26.44
CA SER A 806 -17.03 -13.11 27.15
C SER A 806 -17.42 -14.18 28.17
N GLY A 807 -16.51 -15.11 28.51
CA GLY A 807 -16.77 -16.18 29.48
C GLY A 807 -17.56 -17.37 28.93
N ILE A 808 -17.68 -17.50 27.61
CA ILE A 808 -18.38 -18.59 26.93
C ILE A 808 -17.35 -19.44 26.18
N GLY A 809 -17.00 -20.61 26.72
CA GLY A 809 -15.92 -21.45 26.17
C GLY A 809 -15.48 -22.54 27.14
N ARG A 810 -14.42 -23.28 26.78
CA ARG A 810 -13.88 -24.38 27.60
C ARG A 810 -13.39 -23.82 28.95
N ALA A 811 -13.90 -24.34 30.05
CA ALA A 811 -13.56 -23.87 31.41
C ALA A 811 -12.03 -23.80 31.62
N GLU A 812 -11.33 -24.90 31.33
CA GLU A 812 -9.87 -25.03 31.37
C GLU A 812 -9.10 -24.02 30.47
N GLU A 813 -9.73 -23.45 29.44
CA GLU A 813 -9.12 -22.44 28.58
C GLU A 813 -9.33 -21.02 29.14
N LEU A 814 -10.53 -20.74 29.65
CA LEU A 814 -10.88 -19.47 30.27
C LEU A 814 -10.12 -19.26 31.60
N GLU A 815 -9.96 -20.31 32.38
CA GLU A 815 -9.27 -20.31 33.68
C GLU A 815 -7.78 -19.93 33.55
N LYS A 816 -7.08 -20.38 32.49
CA LYS A 816 -5.68 -19.97 32.18
C LYS A 816 -5.53 -18.45 32.11
N PHE A 817 -6.57 -17.76 31.64
CA PHE A 817 -6.60 -16.33 31.42
C PHE A 817 -7.35 -15.56 32.52
N ASN A 818 -7.78 -16.24 33.60
CA ASN A 818 -8.61 -15.69 34.67
C ASN A 818 -9.93 -15.07 34.17
N ILE A 819 -10.50 -15.61 33.09
CA ILE A 819 -11.81 -15.20 32.56
C ILE A 819 -12.89 -16.00 33.31
N PRO A 820 -13.91 -15.36 33.91
CA PRO A 820 -15.00 -16.08 34.59
C PRO A 820 -15.77 -17.00 33.62
N VAL A 821 -15.93 -18.27 34.01
CA VAL A 821 -16.67 -19.28 33.23
C VAL A 821 -18.18 -19.08 33.43
N ILE A 822 -18.83 -18.34 32.52
CA ILE A 822 -20.28 -18.17 32.52
C ILE A 822 -20.96 -19.42 31.96
N GLN A 823 -20.41 -19.98 30.89
CA GLN A 823 -20.96 -21.17 30.23
C GLN A 823 -19.86 -22.01 29.59
N ASN A 824 -19.66 -23.22 30.12
CA ASN A 824 -18.69 -24.18 29.61
C ASN A 824 -19.21 -24.80 28.29
N LEU A 825 -18.52 -24.53 27.18
CA LEU A 825 -18.85 -25.03 25.83
C LEU A 825 -17.57 -25.27 25.01
N PRO A 826 -17.58 -26.18 24.02
CA PRO A 826 -16.44 -26.51 23.16
C PRO A 826 -16.13 -25.43 22.10
N VAL A 827 -16.22 -24.16 22.47
CA VAL A 827 -15.90 -23.01 21.61
C VAL A 827 -14.45 -23.10 21.13
N GLY A 828 -14.23 -22.78 19.86
CA GLY A 828 -12.93 -22.82 19.21
C GLY A 828 -12.52 -24.22 18.73
N GLN A 829 -13.17 -25.29 19.18
CA GLN A 829 -12.84 -26.67 18.79
C GLN A 829 -13.56 -27.07 17.48
N ASN A 830 -13.22 -28.23 16.90
CA ASN A 830 -13.77 -28.70 15.62
C ASN A 830 -13.48 -27.75 14.44
N LEU A 831 -12.39 -26.98 14.50
CA LEU A 831 -11.90 -26.22 13.35
C LEU A 831 -11.61 -27.19 12.20
N GLN A 832 -12.25 -26.95 11.07
CA GLN A 832 -12.02 -27.65 9.81
C GLN A 832 -11.64 -26.61 8.76
N ASP A 833 -10.76 -26.96 7.85
CA ASP A 833 -10.39 -26.15 6.69
C ASP A 833 -10.00 -27.10 5.56
N HIS A 834 -10.21 -26.65 4.32
CA HIS A 834 -9.78 -27.38 3.13
C HIS A 834 -8.26 -27.29 3.01
N VAL A 835 -7.55 -28.34 3.43
CA VAL A 835 -6.12 -28.46 3.22
C VAL A 835 -5.83 -28.77 1.75
N MET A 836 -4.88 -28.04 1.18
CA MET A 836 -4.51 -28.08 -0.23
C MET A 836 -3.01 -28.31 -0.36
N ASN A 837 -2.62 -29.45 -0.91
CA ASN A 837 -1.25 -29.69 -1.37
C ASN A 837 -1.05 -29.00 -2.73
N MET A 838 0.06 -28.28 -2.89
CA MET A 838 0.36 -27.56 -4.12
C MET A 838 1.30 -28.39 -5.01
N PHE A 839 0.77 -28.89 -6.12
CA PHE A 839 1.54 -29.53 -7.18
C PHE A 839 2.00 -28.48 -8.19
N PHE A 840 3.24 -28.58 -8.69
CA PHE A 840 3.84 -27.58 -9.57
C PHE A 840 4.37 -28.22 -10.85
N LEU A 841 3.87 -27.76 -11.98
CA LEU A 841 4.26 -28.17 -13.33
C LEU A 841 4.85 -26.99 -14.11
N LEU A 842 5.79 -27.28 -15.00
CA LEU A 842 6.42 -26.33 -15.92
C LEU A 842 6.22 -26.78 -17.37
N TYR A 843 5.96 -25.84 -18.27
CA TYR A 843 5.87 -26.10 -19.72
C TYR A 843 7.27 -26.08 -20.36
N HIS A 844 7.40 -26.49 -21.62
CA HIS A 844 8.67 -26.30 -22.32
C HIS A 844 8.92 -24.85 -22.76
N GLU A 845 10.19 -24.44 -22.71
CA GLU A 845 10.63 -23.10 -23.13
C GLU A 845 10.29 -22.83 -24.62
N SER A 846 10.25 -23.86 -25.49
CA SER A 846 9.88 -23.74 -26.91
C SER A 846 8.42 -23.32 -27.16
N LYS A 847 7.53 -23.55 -26.19
CA LYS A 847 6.10 -23.21 -26.25
C LYS A 847 5.79 -21.87 -25.55
N ALA A 848 6.80 -21.24 -24.92
CA ALA A 848 6.62 -20.13 -24.01
C ALA A 848 6.72 -18.76 -24.71
N ARG A 849 5.58 -18.12 -24.99
CA ARG A 849 5.56 -16.69 -25.36
C ARG A 849 5.47 -15.79 -24.14
N ASP A 850 6.21 -14.69 -24.17
CA ASP A 850 6.09 -13.61 -23.18
C ASP A 850 4.77 -12.83 -23.37
N GLN A 851 4.30 -12.15 -22.32
CA GLN A 851 3.20 -11.20 -22.43
C GLN A 851 3.71 -9.91 -23.10
N THR A 852 3.13 -9.55 -24.24
CA THR A 852 3.49 -8.32 -24.94
C THR A 852 2.76 -7.10 -24.37
N PRO A 853 3.26 -5.87 -24.59
CA PRO A 853 2.51 -4.65 -24.29
C PRO A 853 1.15 -4.59 -24.99
N GLN A 854 1.01 -5.25 -26.16
CA GLN A 854 -0.25 -5.34 -26.89
C GLN A 854 -1.25 -6.24 -26.17
N ASP A 855 -0.84 -7.41 -25.65
CA ASP A 855 -1.71 -8.28 -24.84
C ASP A 855 -2.30 -7.54 -23.63
N ILE A 856 -1.50 -6.67 -23.00
CA ILE A 856 -1.92 -5.84 -21.86
C ILE A 856 -2.89 -4.75 -22.31
N SER A 857 -2.65 -4.13 -23.47
CA SER A 857 -3.56 -3.16 -24.07
C SER A 857 -4.92 -3.78 -24.42
N ASP A 858 -4.94 -4.94 -25.06
CA ASP A 858 -6.15 -5.63 -25.50
C ASP A 858 -6.95 -6.21 -24.34
N MET A 859 -6.26 -6.68 -23.28
CA MET A 859 -6.85 -7.04 -21.99
C MET A 859 -7.58 -5.85 -21.35
N LEU A 860 -6.92 -4.70 -21.25
CA LEU A 860 -7.51 -3.48 -20.68
C LEU A 860 -8.67 -2.97 -21.54
N PHE A 861 -8.51 -2.95 -22.87
CA PHE A 861 -9.54 -2.52 -23.81
C PHE A 861 -10.79 -3.40 -23.72
N SER A 862 -10.63 -4.73 -23.71
CA SER A 862 -11.74 -5.69 -23.56
C SER A 862 -12.52 -5.46 -22.27
N PHE A 863 -11.82 -5.26 -21.15
CA PHE A 863 -12.46 -5.00 -19.85
C PHE A 863 -13.18 -3.65 -19.79
N TYR A 864 -12.56 -2.57 -20.30
CA TYR A 864 -13.17 -1.23 -20.23
C TYR A 864 -14.28 -1.01 -21.27
N ARG A 865 -14.18 -1.60 -22.45
CA ARG A 865 -15.14 -1.40 -23.55
C ARG A 865 -16.27 -2.44 -23.57
N HIS A 866 -16.02 -3.67 -23.14
CA HIS A 866 -16.94 -4.80 -23.33
C HIS A 866 -17.23 -5.62 -22.06
N ARG A 867 -16.56 -5.37 -20.92
CA ARG A 867 -16.69 -6.17 -19.69
C ARG A 867 -16.36 -7.67 -19.87
N VAL A 868 -15.37 -7.98 -20.71
CA VAL A 868 -14.88 -9.36 -20.92
C VAL A 868 -13.35 -9.45 -20.92
N GLY A 869 -12.81 -10.66 -20.93
CA GLY A 869 -11.38 -10.93 -21.00
C GLY A 869 -10.71 -11.03 -19.63
N LYS A 870 -9.37 -11.17 -19.61
CA LYS A 870 -8.57 -11.68 -18.47
C LYS A 870 -8.64 -10.87 -17.15
N LEU A 871 -9.35 -9.73 -17.12
CA LEU A 871 -9.59 -8.92 -15.91
C LEU A 871 -10.95 -9.18 -15.24
N THR A 872 -11.85 -9.93 -15.88
CA THR A 872 -13.09 -10.45 -15.24
C THR A 872 -12.84 -11.76 -14.51
N GLY A 873 -11.89 -12.56 -15.01
CA GLY A 873 -11.49 -13.87 -14.49
C GLY A 873 -10.51 -13.87 -13.34
N THR A 874 -10.24 -15.06 -12.82
CA THR A 874 -9.24 -15.37 -11.79
C THR A 874 -8.05 -16.16 -12.37
N GLY A 875 -7.68 -15.87 -13.62
CA GLY A 875 -6.77 -16.70 -14.41
C GLY A 875 -7.42 -18.05 -14.71
N CYS A 876 -6.66 -19.14 -14.61
CA CYS A 876 -7.19 -20.50 -14.76
C CYS A 876 -7.93 -21.02 -13.51
N SER A 877 -8.09 -20.22 -12.45
CA SER A 877 -8.77 -20.65 -11.21
C SER A 877 -10.26 -20.88 -11.39
N ASP A 878 -10.82 -20.49 -12.54
CA ASP A 878 -12.17 -20.85 -12.97
C ASP A 878 -12.27 -22.29 -13.49
N MET A 879 -11.17 -22.93 -13.89
CA MET A 879 -11.13 -24.37 -14.08
C MET A 879 -11.00 -25.05 -12.72
N ILE A 880 -11.98 -25.88 -12.39
CA ILE A 880 -11.95 -26.75 -11.22
C ILE A 880 -12.36 -28.18 -11.61
N GLY A 881 -11.74 -29.15 -10.95
CA GLY A 881 -12.07 -30.57 -11.06
C GLY A 881 -12.54 -31.14 -9.73
N PHE A 882 -13.40 -32.14 -9.77
CA PHE A 882 -13.84 -32.90 -8.60
C PHE A 882 -13.75 -34.39 -8.95
N ILE A 883 -13.05 -35.17 -8.13
CA ILE A 883 -12.88 -36.61 -8.34
C ILE A 883 -13.07 -37.40 -7.05
N ASN A 884 -13.36 -38.68 -7.19
CA ASN A 884 -13.22 -39.66 -6.11
C ASN A 884 -11.99 -40.54 -6.40
N THR A 885 -11.09 -40.65 -5.43
CA THR A 885 -9.82 -41.39 -5.58
C THR A 885 -9.88 -42.85 -5.12
N LEU A 886 -11.02 -43.33 -4.62
CA LEU A 886 -11.22 -44.69 -4.12
C LEU A 886 -12.18 -45.52 -4.98
N ASP A 887 -13.25 -44.89 -5.48
CA ASP A 887 -14.30 -45.54 -6.26
C ASP A 887 -14.72 -44.63 -7.42
N LYS A 888 -14.66 -45.16 -8.64
CA LYS A 888 -15.00 -44.41 -9.87
C LYS A 888 -16.50 -44.28 -10.10
N GLU A 889 -17.31 -45.13 -9.49
CA GLU A 889 -18.78 -45.11 -9.57
C GLU A 889 -19.41 -44.29 -8.43
N ALA A 890 -18.59 -43.72 -7.54
CA ALA A 890 -19.05 -42.90 -6.43
C ALA A 890 -19.68 -41.58 -6.92
N LYS A 891 -20.84 -41.22 -6.40
CA LYS A 891 -21.54 -39.97 -6.77
C LYS A 891 -20.94 -38.68 -6.19
N TYR A 892 -19.92 -38.79 -5.34
CA TYR A 892 -19.40 -37.67 -4.55
C TYR A 892 -17.87 -37.70 -4.47
N PRO A 893 -17.20 -36.56 -4.65
CA PRO A 893 -15.74 -36.47 -4.64
C PRO A 893 -15.14 -36.60 -3.23
N ASP A 894 -13.85 -36.93 -3.17
CA ASP A 894 -12.99 -36.78 -1.98
C ASP A 894 -11.85 -35.75 -2.21
N ILE A 895 -11.52 -35.47 -3.48
CA ILE A 895 -10.53 -34.48 -3.91
C ILE A 895 -11.15 -33.44 -4.85
N GLN A 896 -10.78 -32.16 -4.66
CA GLN A 896 -10.95 -31.08 -5.65
C GLN A 896 -9.58 -30.68 -6.23
N TYR A 897 -9.57 -30.34 -7.52
CA TYR A 897 -8.44 -29.70 -8.18
C TYR A 897 -8.74 -28.25 -8.50
N LEU A 898 -7.83 -27.34 -8.10
CA LEU A 898 -7.90 -25.91 -8.39
C LEU A 898 -6.69 -25.47 -9.22
N PHE A 899 -6.92 -25.03 -10.45
CA PHE A 899 -5.85 -24.74 -11.41
C PHE A 899 -5.38 -23.28 -11.33
N MET A 900 -4.08 -23.04 -11.22
CA MET A 900 -3.48 -21.70 -11.15
C MET A 900 -2.35 -21.61 -12.18
N CYS A 901 -2.60 -20.88 -13.27
CA CYS A 901 -1.64 -20.69 -14.34
C CYS A 901 -0.89 -19.35 -14.22
N PHE A 902 0.42 -19.40 -14.41
CA PHE A 902 1.30 -18.23 -14.46
C PHE A 902 2.07 -18.24 -15.79
N TYR A 903 1.94 -17.17 -16.56
CA TYR A 903 2.67 -17.01 -17.83
C TYR A 903 4.17 -16.88 -17.59
N LYS A 904 4.99 -17.18 -18.61
CA LYS A 904 6.41 -16.82 -18.59
C LYS A 904 6.56 -15.32 -18.29
N ASN A 905 7.46 -14.99 -17.37
CA ASN A 905 7.77 -13.63 -16.94
C ASN A 905 6.50 -12.83 -16.52
N MET A 906 5.61 -13.44 -15.75
CA MET A 906 4.31 -12.85 -15.40
C MET A 906 4.46 -11.67 -14.44
N ILE A 907 4.18 -10.46 -14.92
CA ILE A 907 4.35 -9.22 -14.16
C ILE A 907 3.49 -9.20 -12.89
N GLY A 908 4.14 -9.29 -11.73
CA GLY A 908 3.51 -9.30 -10.41
C GLY A 908 3.42 -10.70 -9.76
N ILE A 909 3.94 -11.75 -10.40
CA ILE A 909 3.95 -13.12 -9.85
C ILE A 909 4.57 -13.18 -8.45
N GLU A 910 5.61 -12.38 -8.18
CA GLU A 910 6.25 -12.28 -6.86
C GLU A 910 5.27 -11.95 -5.74
N GLN A 911 4.40 -10.96 -5.97
CA GLN A 911 3.39 -10.56 -4.99
C GLN A 911 2.32 -11.64 -4.84
N ILE A 912 1.97 -12.35 -5.92
CA ILE A 912 0.96 -13.41 -5.91
C ILE A 912 1.48 -14.64 -5.16
N LEU A 913 2.72 -15.09 -5.43
CA LEU A 913 3.33 -16.23 -4.75
C LEU A 913 3.69 -15.92 -3.30
N SER A 914 4.22 -14.72 -3.00
CA SER A 914 4.48 -14.29 -1.62
C SER A 914 3.21 -14.26 -0.76
N ASN A 915 2.03 -14.00 -1.36
CA ASN A 915 0.75 -14.04 -0.67
C ASN A 915 0.33 -15.45 -0.20
N PHE A 916 0.99 -16.54 -0.64
CA PHE A 916 0.76 -17.88 -0.08
C PHE A 916 1.64 -18.15 1.16
N GLY A 917 2.67 -17.34 1.44
CA GLY A 917 3.50 -17.47 2.66
C GLY A 917 4.63 -18.51 2.61
N TYR A 918 5.03 -18.96 1.41
CA TYR A 918 6.21 -19.79 1.20
C TYR A 918 7.49 -19.17 1.80
N GLY A 919 8.46 -20.00 2.16
CA GLY A 919 9.81 -19.57 2.52
C GLY A 919 10.58 -18.97 1.33
N ASP A 920 11.53 -18.10 1.64
CA ASP A 920 12.23 -17.27 0.64
C ASP A 920 13.00 -18.13 -0.41
N GLU A 921 13.49 -19.31 -0.01
CA GLU A 921 14.17 -20.27 -0.91
C GLU A 921 13.24 -20.82 -2.02
N TYR A 922 12.04 -21.28 -1.66
CA TYR A 922 11.05 -21.82 -2.59
C TYR A 922 10.42 -20.70 -3.45
N LEU A 923 10.31 -19.49 -2.92
CA LEU A 923 9.93 -18.31 -3.71
C LEU A 923 10.97 -18.00 -4.78
N ALA A 924 12.26 -17.93 -4.42
CA ALA A 924 13.34 -17.66 -5.37
C ALA A 924 13.43 -18.72 -6.48
N GLU A 925 13.23 -20.00 -6.15
CA GLU A 925 13.17 -21.08 -7.13
C GLU A 925 11.97 -20.92 -8.10
N LEU A 926 10.76 -20.65 -7.59
CA LEU A 926 9.59 -20.40 -8.44
C LEU A 926 9.75 -19.16 -9.34
N PHE A 927 10.38 -18.09 -8.87
CA PHE A 927 10.65 -16.90 -9.69
C PHE A 927 11.65 -17.22 -10.80
N LYS A 928 12.72 -17.97 -10.49
CA LYS A 928 13.74 -18.43 -11.44
C LYS A 928 13.16 -19.32 -12.54
N ILE A 929 12.20 -20.20 -12.19
CA ILE A 929 11.44 -21.01 -13.16
C ILE A 929 10.55 -20.10 -14.01
N ASN A 930 9.78 -19.19 -13.41
CA ASN A 930 8.82 -18.38 -14.14
C ASN A 930 9.45 -17.40 -15.15
N LYS A 931 10.65 -16.88 -14.90
CA LYS A 931 11.39 -16.07 -15.89
C LYS A 931 11.65 -16.84 -17.21
N LYS A 932 11.68 -18.18 -17.17
CA LYS A 932 11.97 -19.05 -18.32
C LYS A 932 10.74 -19.64 -18.98
N THR A 933 9.74 -20.07 -18.19
CA THR A 933 8.61 -20.88 -18.69
C THR A 933 7.31 -20.63 -17.90
N PRO A 934 6.12 -20.83 -18.49
CA PRO A 934 4.88 -20.85 -17.74
C PRO A 934 4.87 -21.94 -16.67
N ILE A 935 4.28 -21.60 -15.52
CA ILE A 935 4.04 -22.52 -14.40
C ILE A 935 2.54 -22.83 -14.35
N LEU A 936 2.18 -24.11 -14.36
CA LEU A 936 0.86 -24.56 -13.97
C LEU A 936 0.94 -25.17 -12.57
N LYS A 937 0.37 -24.44 -11.61
CA LYS A 937 0.25 -24.85 -10.21
C LYS A 937 -1.14 -25.44 -10.01
N ILE A 938 -1.24 -26.68 -9.54
CA ILE A 938 -2.52 -27.33 -9.29
C ILE A 938 -2.65 -27.57 -7.79
N GLY A 939 -3.70 -27.00 -7.19
CA GLY A 939 -4.08 -27.29 -5.82
C GLY A 939 -4.81 -28.62 -5.76
N ASN A 940 -4.20 -29.61 -5.11
CA ASN A 940 -4.78 -30.90 -4.74
C ASN A 940 -5.46 -30.73 -3.35
N VAL A 941 -6.78 -30.58 -3.35
CA VAL A 941 -7.57 -30.14 -2.19
C VAL A 941 -8.31 -31.33 -1.57
N LEU A 942 -8.12 -31.56 -0.28
CA LEU A 942 -8.85 -32.58 0.48
C LEU A 942 -10.21 -32.06 0.93
N LEU A 943 -11.30 -32.64 0.39
CA LEU A 943 -12.67 -32.16 0.61
C LEU A 943 -13.31 -32.63 1.92
N ASN A 944 -12.93 -33.81 2.43
CA ASN A 944 -13.54 -34.40 3.63
C ASN A 944 -12.49 -34.69 4.72
N PRO A 945 -11.74 -33.67 5.21
CA PRO A 945 -10.65 -33.86 6.17
C PRO A 945 -11.13 -34.49 7.48
N LYS A 946 -10.32 -35.40 8.02
CA LYS A 946 -10.54 -36.11 9.29
C LYS A 946 -9.85 -35.44 10.47
N SER A 947 -8.72 -34.77 10.23
CA SER A 947 -8.02 -33.99 11.26
C SER A 947 -8.89 -32.82 11.76
N ARG A 948 -8.65 -32.35 13.00
CA ARG A 948 -9.44 -31.28 13.63
C ARG A 948 -8.54 -30.30 14.37
N GLY A 949 -8.62 -29.04 13.99
CA GLY A 949 -7.89 -27.96 14.62
C GLY A 949 -8.61 -27.32 15.82
N SER A 950 -8.00 -26.26 16.35
CA SER A 950 -8.59 -25.38 17.36
C SER A 950 -8.21 -23.91 17.18
N VAL A 951 -9.14 -23.00 17.50
CA VAL A 951 -8.89 -21.56 17.70
C VAL A 951 -8.96 -21.26 19.19
N ASN A 952 -7.82 -20.93 19.80
CA ASN A 952 -7.67 -20.71 21.25
C ASN A 952 -7.26 -19.25 21.54
N LEU A 953 -7.37 -18.81 22.79
CA LEU A 953 -6.95 -17.45 23.16
C LEU A 953 -5.42 -17.39 23.28
N ARG A 954 -4.82 -16.29 22.80
CA ARG A 954 -3.40 -15.98 23.03
C ARG A 954 -3.18 -15.13 24.29
N SER A 955 -4.18 -14.32 24.64
CA SER A 955 -4.22 -13.46 25.81
C SER A 955 -5.66 -12.97 26.05
N THR A 956 -5.88 -12.24 27.15
CA THR A 956 -7.12 -11.48 27.40
C THR A 956 -7.24 -10.19 26.57
N ASN A 957 -6.20 -9.80 25.81
CA ASN A 957 -6.25 -8.60 24.99
C ASN A 957 -7.07 -8.87 23.72
N PRO A 958 -8.23 -8.21 23.52
CA PRO A 958 -9.09 -8.47 22.37
C PRO A 958 -8.39 -8.15 21.03
N TYR A 959 -7.32 -7.36 21.03
CA TYR A 959 -6.54 -7.01 19.84
C TYR A 959 -5.49 -8.06 19.41
N ASP A 960 -5.05 -8.96 20.28
CA ASP A 960 -4.00 -9.93 19.92
C ASP A 960 -4.56 -11.02 19.00
N ALA A 961 -3.82 -11.44 17.97
CA ALA A 961 -4.26 -12.53 17.10
C ALA A 961 -4.41 -13.84 17.93
N PRO A 962 -5.49 -14.62 17.75
CA PRO A 962 -5.68 -15.88 18.48
C PRO A 962 -4.60 -16.91 18.11
N ILE A 963 -4.53 -18.00 18.87
CA ILE A 963 -3.74 -19.18 18.49
C ILE A 963 -4.64 -20.00 17.55
N ILE A 964 -4.15 -20.26 16.33
CA ILE A 964 -4.87 -21.06 15.33
C ILE A 964 -4.04 -22.32 15.08
N ASN A 965 -4.47 -23.44 15.64
CA ASN A 965 -3.89 -24.75 15.36
C ASN A 965 -4.74 -25.37 14.26
N ALA A 966 -4.27 -25.39 13.00
CA ALA A 966 -5.08 -25.86 11.88
C ALA A 966 -5.30 -27.40 11.86
N GLY A 967 -4.45 -28.16 12.56
CA GLY A 967 -4.53 -29.62 12.64
C GLY A 967 -4.18 -30.36 11.34
N TYR A 968 -3.64 -29.69 10.32
CA TYR A 968 -3.37 -30.29 9.01
C TYR A 968 -2.52 -31.57 9.12
N LEU A 969 -3.02 -32.65 8.52
CA LEU A 969 -2.35 -33.95 8.40
C LEU A 969 -2.06 -34.64 9.75
N GLU A 970 -2.76 -34.27 10.82
CA GLU A 970 -2.68 -34.99 12.10
C GLU A 970 -3.16 -36.44 11.96
N ASN A 971 -4.21 -36.68 11.16
CA ASN A 971 -4.70 -37.99 10.76
C ASN A 971 -4.05 -38.47 9.45
N GLU A 972 -3.55 -39.71 9.41
CA GLU A 972 -2.90 -40.31 8.24
C GLU A 972 -3.86 -40.50 7.04
N GLU A 973 -5.16 -40.67 7.27
CA GLU A 973 -6.16 -40.81 6.18
C GLU A 973 -6.22 -39.56 5.29
N ASP A 974 -5.93 -38.38 5.85
CA ASP A 974 -5.85 -37.12 5.11
C ASP A 974 -4.63 -37.10 4.17
N LEU A 975 -3.48 -37.59 4.67
CA LEU A 975 -2.24 -37.71 3.90
C LEU A 975 -2.36 -38.77 2.79
N GLU A 976 -2.94 -39.92 3.09
CA GLU A 976 -3.20 -40.98 2.08
C GLU A 976 -4.17 -40.51 1.00
N THR A 977 -5.17 -39.70 1.35
CA THR A 977 -6.14 -39.17 0.37
C THR A 977 -5.51 -38.12 -0.54
N LEU A 978 -4.69 -37.21 0.02
CA LEU A 978 -3.87 -36.32 -0.79
C LEU A 978 -2.85 -37.07 -1.67
N LEU A 979 -2.25 -38.18 -1.18
CA LEU A 979 -1.34 -39.00 -1.97
C LEU A 979 -2.03 -39.63 -3.20
N ARG A 980 -3.25 -40.14 -3.05
CA ARG A 980 -4.02 -40.66 -4.20
C ARG A 980 -4.35 -39.56 -5.21
N GLY A 981 -4.80 -38.39 -4.75
CA GLY A 981 -5.02 -37.22 -5.62
C GLY A 981 -3.76 -36.76 -6.34
N LEU A 982 -2.61 -36.74 -5.64
CA LEU A 982 -1.33 -36.36 -6.24
C LEU A 982 -0.87 -37.37 -7.30
N LYS A 983 -1.09 -38.68 -7.09
CA LYS A 983 -0.84 -39.72 -8.11
C LYS A 983 -1.71 -39.54 -9.35
N GLU A 984 -3.00 -39.21 -9.18
CA GLU A 984 -3.90 -38.94 -10.32
C GLU A 984 -3.50 -37.67 -11.09
N LEU A 985 -3.06 -36.60 -10.42
CA LEU A 985 -2.48 -35.43 -11.11
C LEU A 985 -1.20 -35.78 -11.88
N ARG A 986 -0.34 -36.66 -11.36
CA ARG A 986 0.89 -37.06 -12.04
C ARG A 986 0.63 -37.87 -13.32
N ARG A 987 -0.51 -38.57 -13.43
CA ARG A 987 -0.95 -39.22 -14.69
C ARG A 987 -1.17 -38.24 -15.84
N LEU A 988 -1.40 -36.94 -15.58
CA LEU A 988 -1.49 -35.94 -16.66
C LEU A 988 -0.21 -35.87 -17.49
N LEU A 989 0.97 -36.06 -16.87
CA LEU A 989 2.27 -36.09 -17.55
C LEU A 989 2.37 -37.25 -18.57
N ASP A 990 1.50 -38.26 -18.47
CA ASP A 990 1.47 -39.37 -19.42
C ASP A 990 0.55 -39.15 -20.63
N THR A 991 -0.25 -38.10 -20.64
CA THR A 991 -1.12 -37.73 -21.78
C THR A 991 -0.29 -37.26 -22.98
N ASN A 992 -0.75 -37.55 -24.19
CA ASN A 992 -0.19 -37.03 -25.43
C ASN A 992 -0.23 -35.49 -25.41
N THR A 993 -1.33 -34.90 -24.93
CA THR A 993 -1.49 -33.46 -24.75
C THR A 993 -0.37 -32.81 -23.93
N PHE A 994 0.01 -33.40 -22.78
CA PHE A 994 1.09 -32.86 -21.94
C PHE A 994 2.48 -33.19 -22.51
N LYS A 995 2.63 -34.34 -23.18
CA LYS A 995 3.88 -34.74 -23.87
C LYS A 995 4.19 -33.82 -25.05
N ASP A 996 3.21 -33.44 -25.85
CA ASP A 996 3.33 -32.49 -26.97
C ASP A 996 3.64 -31.05 -26.52
N HIS A 997 3.33 -30.71 -25.26
CA HIS A 997 3.72 -29.46 -24.59
C HIS A 997 4.98 -29.62 -23.71
N GLU A 998 5.56 -30.82 -23.68
CA GLU A 998 6.74 -31.27 -22.93
C GLU A 998 6.71 -30.87 -21.44
N VAL A 999 5.52 -30.94 -20.84
CA VAL A 999 5.23 -30.54 -19.46
C VAL A 999 5.95 -31.44 -18.46
N LYS A 1000 6.55 -30.85 -17.41
CA LYS A 1000 7.39 -31.55 -16.42
C LYS A 1000 7.05 -31.12 -14.99
N GLU A 1001 7.27 -32.03 -14.05
CA GLU A 1001 7.15 -31.79 -12.61
C GLU A 1001 8.31 -30.94 -12.08
N VAL A 1002 8.03 -29.96 -11.21
CA VAL A 1002 9.07 -29.15 -10.55
C VAL A 1002 9.66 -29.93 -9.37
N ARG A 1003 10.96 -30.28 -9.45
CA ARG A 1003 11.72 -30.84 -8.33
C ARG A 1003 12.43 -29.72 -7.56
N PHE A 1004 11.82 -29.31 -6.45
CA PHE A 1004 12.44 -28.42 -5.46
C PHE A 1004 13.54 -29.14 -4.66
N ASN A 1005 14.47 -28.38 -4.09
CA ASN A 1005 15.41 -28.87 -3.09
C ASN A 1005 14.70 -29.11 -1.74
N MET A 1006 14.59 -30.37 -1.30
CA MET A 1006 13.98 -30.76 -0.03
C MET A 1006 14.83 -31.86 0.63
N PRO A 1007 15.90 -31.52 1.37
CA PRO A 1007 16.84 -32.51 1.90
C PRO A 1007 16.24 -33.64 2.77
N GLU A 1008 15.08 -33.41 3.41
CA GLU A 1008 14.33 -34.45 4.12
C GLU A 1008 13.62 -35.45 3.20
N CYS A 1009 13.24 -35.03 1.98
CA CYS A 1009 12.51 -35.84 1.00
C CYS A 1009 13.44 -36.44 -0.07
N ASP A 1010 14.51 -35.74 -0.44
CA ASP A 1010 15.50 -36.15 -1.46
C ASP A 1010 16.33 -37.40 -1.06
N VAL A 1011 16.15 -37.93 0.15
CA VAL A 1011 16.68 -39.24 0.58
C VAL A 1011 15.88 -40.42 0.01
N HIS A 1012 14.64 -40.19 -0.43
CA HIS A 1012 13.78 -41.19 -1.08
C HIS A 1012 13.93 -41.11 -2.60
N GLU A 1013 13.59 -42.20 -3.30
CA GLU A 1013 13.55 -42.20 -4.76
C GLU A 1013 12.54 -41.14 -5.26
N PHE A 1014 12.95 -40.31 -6.22
CA PHE A 1014 12.14 -39.18 -6.68
C PHE A 1014 10.76 -39.65 -7.17
N ALA A 1015 9.72 -39.09 -6.56
CA ALA A 1015 8.32 -39.40 -6.82
C ALA A 1015 7.86 -40.85 -6.55
N SER A 1016 8.60 -41.58 -5.71
CA SER A 1016 8.09 -42.73 -4.95
C SER A 1016 7.02 -42.29 -3.92
N ASP A 1017 6.28 -43.26 -3.38
CA ASP A 1017 5.23 -42.99 -2.37
C ASP A 1017 5.76 -42.24 -1.14
N ASP A 1018 6.94 -42.62 -0.62
CA ASP A 1018 7.55 -41.94 0.52
C ASP A 1018 7.97 -40.50 0.18
N TYR A 1019 8.57 -40.28 -0.99
CA TYR A 1019 8.91 -38.95 -1.48
C TYR A 1019 7.65 -38.08 -1.60
N LEU A 1020 6.56 -38.62 -2.17
CA LEU A 1020 5.30 -37.91 -2.36
C LEU A 1020 4.60 -37.61 -1.03
N LYS A 1021 4.63 -38.53 -0.05
CA LYS A 1021 4.18 -38.26 1.32
C LYS A 1021 4.99 -37.13 1.96
N CYS A 1022 6.32 -37.16 1.83
CA CYS A 1022 7.19 -36.10 2.34
C CYS A 1022 6.90 -34.74 1.68
N TYR A 1023 6.76 -34.70 0.35
CA TYR A 1023 6.37 -33.53 -0.44
C TYR A 1023 5.05 -32.90 0.04
N ILE A 1024 4.06 -33.73 0.39
CA ILE A 1024 2.77 -33.27 0.93
C ILE A 1024 2.95 -32.53 2.27
N THR A 1025 3.88 -32.96 3.14
CA THR A 1025 4.20 -32.22 4.38
C THR A 1025 4.83 -30.84 4.12
N TYR A 1026 5.59 -30.69 3.03
CA TYR A 1026 6.18 -29.42 2.63
C TYR A 1026 5.16 -28.45 2.04
N PHE A 1027 4.43 -28.86 1.01
CA PHE A 1027 3.61 -27.98 0.17
C PHE A 1027 2.10 -27.98 0.48
N SER A 1028 1.68 -28.51 1.64
CA SER A 1028 0.30 -28.36 2.14
C SER A 1028 0.05 -26.99 2.78
N THR A 1029 -1.10 -26.39 2.48
CA THR A 1029 -1.56 -25.07 2.96
C THR A 1029 -3.09 -24.96 2.96
N THR A 1030 -3.62 -23.80 3.30
CA THR A 1030 -5.07 -23.51 3.33
C THR A 1030 -5.64 -23.23 1.92
N LEU A 1031 -6.91 -23.58 1.71
CA LEU A 1031 -7.75 -23.01 0.64
C LEU A 1031 -8.58 -21.80 1.12
N TYR A 1032 -8.33 -21.31 2.34
CA TYR A 1032 -9.03 -20.21 3.00
C TYR A 1032 -10.52 -20.51 3.27
N HIS A 1033 -10.83 -21.75 3.65
CA HIS A 1033 -12.18 -22.24 3.94
C HIS A 1033 -12.38 -22.68 5.43
N PRO A 1034 -11.96 -21.90 6.45
CA PRO A 1034 -12.12 -22.34 7.85
C PRO A 1034 -13.58 -22.34 8.32
N VAL A 1035 -14.00 -23.39 9.01
CA VAL A 1035 -15.37 -23.61 9.53
C VAL A 1035 -15.38 -24.29 10.90
N GLY A 1036 -16.55 -24.43 11.51
CA GLY A 1036 -16.84 -25.44 12.56
C GLY A 1036 -16.46 -25.09 14.01
N THR A 1037 -15.80 -23.95 14.25
CA THR A 1037 -15.34 -23.50 15.58
C THR A 1037 -16.42 -23.12 16.58
N CYS A 1038 -17.68 -23.06 16.14
CA CYS A 1038 -18.88 -22.85 16.93
C CYS A 1038 -19.93 -23.92 16.59
N LYS A 1039 -19.49 -25.17 16.34
CA LYS A 1039 -20.28 -26.33 15.85
C LYS A 1039 -21.75 -26.31 16.25
N MET A 1040 -22.63 -26.34 15.26
CA MET A 1040 -24.07 -26.61 15.38
C MET A 1040 -24.32 -28.11 15.59
N GLY A 1041 -25.44 -28.44 16.25
CA GLY A 1041 -26.01 -29.78 16.27
C GLY A 1041 -27.05 -29.95 17.36
N ASN A 1042 -27.35 -31.19 17.73
CA ASN A 1042 -28.33 -31.48 18.77
C ASN A 1042 -27.97 -30.77 20.09
N TYR A 1043 -28.97 -30.24 20.79
CA TYR A 1043 -28.79 -29.51 22.06
C TYR A 1043 -28.08 -30.35 23.13
N ASN A 1044 -28.32 -31.67 23.14
CA ASN A 1044 -27.75 -32.59 24.13
C ASN A 1044 -26.36 -33.15 23.74
N ASP A 1045 -25.85 -32.91 22.52
CA ASP A 1045 -24.49 -33.27 22.13
C ASP A 1045 -23.48 -32.38 22.88
N PRO A 1046 -22.58 -32.90 23.73
CA PRO A 1046 -21.62 -32.08 24.47
C PRO A 1046 -20.57 -31.41 23.56
N SER A 1047 -20.44 -31.83 22.31
CA SER A 1047 -19.52 -31.23 21.33
C SER A 1047 -20.12 -30.04 20.54
N THR A 1048 -21.39 -29.69 20.74
CA THR A 1048 -22.04 -28.55 20.05
C THR A 1048 -22.05 -27.27 20.89
N VAL A 1049 -21.91 -26.12 20.23
CA VAL A 1049 -21.92 -24.76 20.79
C VAL A 1049 -23.26 -24.07 20.52
N VAL A 1050 -23.84 -24.25 19.34
CA VAL A 1050 -25.18 -23.74 18.98
C VAL A 1050 -26.15 -24.88 18.70
N ASP A 1051 -27.44 -24.62 18.94
CA ASP A 1051 -28.54 -25.51 18.57
C ASP A 1051 -28.97 -25.33 17.09
N PRO A 1052 -29.91 -26.14 16.55
CA PRO A 1052 -30.37 -26.03 15.16
C PRO A 1052 -31.09 -24.71 14.83
N SER A 1053 -31.51 -23.94 15.84
CA SER A 1053 -32.06 -22.58 15.71
C SER A 1053 -30.97 -21.49 15.80
N LEU A 1054 -29.69 -21.90 15.76
CA LEU A 1054 -28.49 -21.05 15.81
C LEU A 1054 -28.25 -20.34 17.16
N LYS A 1055 -28.99 -20.72 18.22
CA LYS A 1055 -28.89 -20.10 19.55
C LYS A 1055 -27.74 -20.72 20.33
N VAL A 1056 -26.96 -19.90 21.04
CA VAL A 1056 -25.82 -20.38 21.83
C VAL A 1056 -26.32 -21.14 23.07
N LYS A 1057 -25.91 -22.40 23.21
CA LYS A 1057 -26.48 -23.32 24.20
C LYS A 1057 -26.32 -22.82 25.63
N GLY A 1058 -27.45 -22.64 26.32
CA GLY A 1058 -27.51 -22.16 27.70
C GLY A 1058 -27.35 -20.64 27.87
N ILE A 1059 -27.24 -19.87 26.78
CA ILE A 1059 -27.17 -18.39 26.78
C ILE A 1059 -28.40 -17.81 26.09
N LYS A 1060 -29.08 -16.87 26.75
CA LYS A 1060 -30.25 -16.15 26.20
C LYS A 1060 -29.81 -14.90 25.42
N GLY A 1061 -30.53 -14.59 24.34
CA GLY A 1061 -30.31 -13.38 23.55
C GLY A 1061 -29.04 -13.40 22.69
N LEU A 1062 -28.55 -14.58 22.29
CA LEU A 1062 -27.32 -14.73 21.51
C LEU A 1062 -27.42 -15.83 20.43
N ARG A 1063 -27.06 -15.49 19.19
CA ARG A 1063 -26.84 -16.44 18.08
C ARG A 1063 -25.47 -16.28 17.44
N VAL A 1064 -25.03 -17.33 16.74
CA VAL A 1064 -23.90 -17.27 15.81
C VAL A 1064 -24.40 -17.66 14.41
N ILE A 1065 -24.17 -16.81 13.41
CA ILE A 1065 -24.66 -16.97 12.04
C ILE A 1065 -23.51 -16.63 11.07
N ASP A 1066 -22.53 -17.53 11.00
CA ASP A 1066 -21.43 -17.51 10.04
C ASP A 1066 -20.82 -18.92 9.89
N ALA A 1067 -19.79 -19.07 9.06
CA ALA A 1067 -19.12 -20.35 8.78
C ALA A 1067 -18.62 -21.13 10.01
N SER A 1068 -18.46 -20.49 11.17
CA SER A 1068 -18.11 -21.17 12.42
C SER A 1068 -19.12 -22.25 12.85
N ILE A 1069 -20.39 -22.18 12.43
CA ILE A 1069 -21.40 -23.14 12.89
C ILE A 1069 -21.36 -24.49 12.16
N MET A 1070 -20.78 -24.56 10.95
CA MET A 1070 -20.92 -25.74 10.08
C MET A 1070 -20.38 -27.01 10.78
N PRO A 1071 -21.20 -28.05 11.03
CA PRO A 1071 -20.76 -29.22 11.79
C PRO A 1071 -19.64 -29.97 11.08
N LYS A 1072 -19.79 -30.13 9.76
CA LYS A 1072 -18.81 -30.64 8.81
C LYS A 1072 -18.60 -29.59 7.73
N ILE A 1073 -17.37 -29.48 7.23
CA ILE A 1073 -17.09 -28.65 6.06
C ILE A 1073 -17.81 -29.25 4.83
N PRO A 1074 -18.53 -28.46 4.00
CA PRO A 1074 -19.08 -28.95 2.74
C PRO A 1074 -17.94 -29.17 1.74
N SER A 1075 -18.11 -30.08 0.78
CA SER A 1075 -17.13 -30.47 -0.24
C SER A 1075 -17.00 -29.42 -1.37
N ALA A 1076 -16.99 -28.13 -1.01
CA ALA A 1076 -17.17 -26.98 -1.90
C ALA A 1076 -16.66 -25.66 -1.30
N ASN A 1077 -16.74 -24.57 -2.06
CA ASN A 1077 -16.40 -23.22 -1.58
C ASN A 1077 -17.37 -22.75 -0.48
N THR A 1078 -16.85 -22.49 0.72
CA THR A 1078 -17.68 -22.17 1.91
C THR A 1078 -18.45 -20.84 1.83
N ASN A 1079 -18.15 -19.99 0.85
CA ASN A 1079 -18.82 -18.70 0.63
C ASN A 1079 -20.32 -18.86 0.38
N ALA A 1080 -20.74 -19.75 -0.53
CA ALA A 1080 -22.15 -19.94 -0.86
C ALA A 1080 -22.91 -20.55 0.34
N ALA A 1081 -22.34 -21.55 1.01
CA ALA A 1081 -22.91 -22.15 2.22
C ALA A 1081 -23.05 -21.15 3.38
N THR A 1082 -22.13 -20.20 3.52
CA THR A 1082 -22.23 -19.13 4.54
C THR A 1082 -23.38 -18.15 4.24
N ILE A 1083 -23.65 -17.88 2.96
CA ILE A 1083 -24.76 -17.01 2.53
C ILE A 1083 -26.10 -17.73 2.75
N MET A 1084 -26.19 -19.01 2.41
CA MET A 1084 -27.35 -19.87 2.72
C MET A 1084 -27.66 -19.88 4.23
N ILE A 1085 -26.64 -20.06 5.09
CA ILE A 1085 -26.81 -19.99 6.56
C ILE A 1085 -27.36 -18.64 7.01
N ALA A 1086 -26.93 -17.54 6.40
CA ALA A 1086 -27.42 -16.20 6.73
C ALA A 1086 -28.88 -15.99 6.31
N GLU A 1087 -29.27 -16.45 5.11
CA GLU A 1087 -30.65 -16.41 4.62
C GLU A 1087 -31.60 -17.24 5.50
N LYS A 1088 -31.22 -18.48 5.80
CA LYS A 1088 -32.02 -19.37 6.65
C LYS A 1088 -32.09 -18.85 8.09
N GLY A 1089 -30.97 -18.42 8.65
CA GLY A 1089 -30.90 -17.81 9.98
C GLY A 1089 -31.78 -16.57 10.11
N ALA A 1090 -31.87 -15.73 9.06
CA ALA A 1090 -32.73 -14.55 9.05
C ALA A 1090 -34.23 -14.91 9.14
N ASP A 1091 -34.69 -15.93 8.41
CA ASP A 1091 -36.09 -16.33 8.45
C ASP A 1091 -36.44 -17.13 9.73
N ILE A 1092 -35.50 -17.90 10.29
CA ILE A 1092 -35.62 -18.47 11.64
C ILE A 1092 -35.82 -17.36 12.68
N ILE A 1093 -35.05 -16.26 12.61
CA ILE A 1093 -35.21 -15.11 13.51
C ILE A 1093 -36.58 -14.43 13.33
N LYS A 1094 -37.07 -14.24 12.09
CA LYS A 1094 -38.43 -13.70 11.86
C LYS A 1094 -39.52 -14.57 12.50
N SER A 1095 -39.37 -15.90 12.40
CA SER A 1095 -40.30 -16.87 12.97
C SER A 1095 -40.30 -16.84 14.50
N ASP A 1096 -39.11 -16.88 15.14
CA ASP A 1096 -38.93 -16.78 16.61
C ASP A 1096 -39.50 -15.49 17.22
N TRP A 1097 -39.76 -14.45 16.41
CA TRP A 1097 -40.33 -13.16 16.84
C TRP A 1097 -41.72 -12.86 16.24
N ASN A 1098 -42.43 -13.87 15.73
CA ASN A 1098 -43.78 -13.79 15.14
C ASN A 1098 -43.95 -12.71 14.06
N TRP A 1099 -42.89 -12.45 13.26
CA TRP A 1099 -42.96 -11.40 12.25
C TRP A 1099 -43.84 -11.78 11.04
N ILE A 1100 -43.86 -13.07 10.69
CA ILE A 1100 -44.50 -13.62 9.49
C ILE A 1100 -46.05 -13.61 9.56
N GLU A 1101 -46.64 -13.62 10.76
CA GLU A 1101 -48.10 -13.57 10.92
C GLU A 1101 -48.69 -12.18 10.59
N ASN A 1102 -47.89 -11.12 10.60
CA ASN A 1102 -48.36 -9.75 10.40
C ASN A 1102 -48.36 -9.30 8.91
N GLU A 1103 -47.67 -10.00 8.00
CA GLU A 1103 -47.69 -9.71 6.54
C GLU A 1103 -48.93 -10.32 5.82
N ILE A 1104 -49.95 -10.76 6.57
CA ILE A 1104 -51.20 -11.36 6.05
C ILE A 1104 -52.46 -10.59 6.50
N GLU A 1105 -52.34 -9.61 7.41
CA GLU A 1105 -53.46 -8.75 7.86
C GLU A 1105 -53.33 -7.26 7.43
N GLU A 1106 -52.34 -6.89 6.60
CA GLU A 1106 -52.25 -5.59 5.88
C GLU A 1106 -52.39 -5.76 4.35
#